data_AF-A0A8C7NQP6-F1
#
_entry.id   AF-A0A8C7NQP6-F1
#
_cell.length_a   1.000
_cell.length_b   1.000
_cell.length_c   1.000
_cell.angle_alpha   90.00
_cell.angle_beta   90.00
_cell.angle_gamma   90.00
#
_symmetry.space_group_name_H-M   'P 1'
#
loop_
_entity.id
_entity.type
_entity.pdbx_description
1 polymer ?
#
loop_
_entity_poly.entity_id
_entity_poly.type
_entity_poly.pdbx_seq_one_letter_code
_entity_poly.pdbx_strand_id
1 'polypeptide(L)'
;MDKILEALVSSSHSVPVKKAIVKKVVEAAEKEVTADQCQALYTLTTRLIFLGEDAFQKQVGFQVLEAYARYHRADFELFFSKNFVLGLLQQGYGPLDRKDPAVVDYIHGCLRLLISCPSVLDIFSIIQTEILRMVCERPEPALCACLATMLSDFVQCIPREKAAILFCQQLVRTIGYFHCPASQERELREYVDQVTKVSTLLQNIWKAEPVTLLPSLQEVFAIISSTDPSFDPSIALASLVQHIPLQMITVLIKSLTTDQNVKDTSMTQALCRMIDWLSWPLAHHVEMWVIALLKGLAAVQKFTILIDVTLLKIELVFNRLWYPIVRQGALVVLSHMLLSFQHSPEAFHLVVPHIVDLVQSLKQDGLPTSKAFLLHFTELVHCMMYQYSGFPDLYDDILEAIKELPGPGEEKIKLVLNQSAWTSQSNSFASGLLRLPGKSETGKTGLINLGNTCYMNSIIQTLFSATDFRRHVLSLRLNDATANTLMKKLQLLFTFLSHTQRAAYAPRVFFEASRPPWFNAGSQQDCSEYLRFLLDRLHEEEKTIQVLMTAKPNVSPGNGPSDNTGGETSAKDAGVSPVAPVEGKSEGNDERTLIERMFGGRLSTGIRCMTCNSVSEKEEPFTDLSLAFCPSTTSSPLQTEGPSEEPRGPCQGAVNGGSEAPEIGPSPKPVTASTTGVHFVPGSSEPPLSVPDLVDYFLAPEILDKENAYFCQKCGSLQRAERGMRVVAAPEYLILTLLRFSYDAKCHVRRKILDNVTIPPLMRLPVHAPPPKHSSSSSSPPSSPLQVDSPESSENLAKKLKPSQREEEETGLEGVWPAAQFVPYVLSSVVMHSGMSSESGHYYSYGRNLNGADGAQHHLANPLALGEEPGNGQTEPIALTCSGATHPKQEVEVYGSQAAGDWLLFNDSRVTFTSLGSVQNVTNRFPKDTAYVLIYRKQDVTGGQNSTGGVTANGMRLGSEPPLQKELMDAVTKDNKLFLQEQELNARTRALQAASASCSFRPNGPDDNEPPGSCGPSGGGGGGGGFNTVNRLVF
;
A
#
# COMPACT_ATOMS: atom_id res chain seq x y z
N MET A 1 -32.92 -38.93 56.19
CA MET A 1 -32.66 -39.42 54.81
C MET A 1 -31.41 -38.75 54.25
N ASP A 2 -31.26 -37.46 54.50
CA ASP A 2 -30.01 -36.68 54.39
C ASP A 2 -28.74 -37.45 54.82
N LYS A 3 -28.65 -38.01 56.03
CA LYS A 3 -27.44 -38.75 56.46
C LYS A 3 -27.15 -40.01 55.65
N ILE A 4 -28.21 -40.70 55.20
CA ILE A 4 -28.09 -41.88 54.32
C ILE A 4 -27.57 -41.42 52.95
N LEU A 5 -28.11 -40.32 52.43
CA LEU A 5 -27.68 -39.75 51.16
C LEU A 5 -26.22 -39.30 51.20
N GLU A 6 -25.81 -38.62 52.28
CA GLU A 6 -24.44 -38.15 52.52
C GLU A 6 -23.43 -39.31 52.61
N ALA A 7 -23.78 -40.39 53.32
CA ALA A 7 -22.98 -41.61 53.37
C ALA A 7 -22.95 -42.34 52.01
N LEU A 8 -24.06 -42.32 51.26
CA LEU A 8 -24.16 -42.99 49.97
C LEU A 8 -23.27 -42.33 48.91
N VAL A 9 -23.31 -41.00 48.80
CA VAL A 9 -22.53 -40.28 47.80
C VAL A 9 -21.03 -40.44 48.03
N SER A 10 -20.60 -40.47 49.30
CA SER A 10 -19.21 -40.70 49.73
C SER A 10 -18.78 -42.18 49.72
N SER A 11 -19.72 -43.12 49.52
CA SER A 11 -19.41 -44.55 49.48
C SER A 11 -18.74 -44.98 48.17
N SER A 12 -18.06 -46.13 48.18
CA SER A 12 -17.50 -46.80 46.99
C SER A 12 -18.46 -47.82 46.36
N HIS A 13 -19.76 -47.76 46.68
CA HIS A 13 -20.77 -48.67 46.09
C HIS A 13 -20.92 -48.46 44.57
N SER A 14 -21.38 -49.50 43.87
CA SER A 14 -21.58 -49.43 42.42
C SER A 14 -22.70 -48.44 42.05
N VAL A 15 -22.57 -47.80 40.88
CA VAL A 15 -23.54 -46.81 40.39
C VAL A 15 -25.00 -47.33 40.38
N PRO A 16 -25.30 -48.59 39.98
CA PRO A 16 -26.66 -49.12 40.06
C PRO A 16 -27.22 -49.17 41.49
N VAL A 17 -26.39 -49.56 42.47
CA VAL A 17 -26.78 -49.59 43.88
C VAL A 17 -27.01 -48.16 44.40
N LYS A 18 -26.11 -47.23 44.07
CA LYS A 18 -26.30 -45.82 44.39
C LYS A 18 -27.61 -45.28 43.80
N LYS A 19 -27.90 -45.53 42.52
CA LYS A 19 -29.15 -45.11 41.87
C LYS A 19 -30.40 -45.72 42.51
N ALA A 20 -30.36 -46.98 42.91
CA ALA A 20 -31.49 -47.64 43.57
C ALA A 20 -31.79 -47.01 44.95
N ILE A 21 -30.76 -46.68 45.72
CA ILE A 21 -30.92 -46.03 47.03
C ILE A 21 -31.34 -44.56 46.85
N VAL A 22 -30.78 -43.82 45.88
CA VAL A 22 -31.24 -42.47 45.54
C VAL A 22 -32.72 -42.46 45.17
N LYS A 23 -33.19 -43.45 44.38
CA LYS A 23 -34.61 -43.60 44.06
C LYS A 23 -35.47 -43.73 45.33
N LYS A 24 -35.01 -44.50 46.33
CA LYS A 24 -35.70 -44.63 47.61
C LYS A 24 -35.68 -43.34 48.44
N VAL A 25 -34.61 -42.57 48.36
CA VAL A 25 -34.54 -41.23 48.99
C VAL A 25 -35.53 -40.28 48.31
N VAL A 26 -35.64 -40.30 46.98
CA VAL A 26 -36.63 -39.51 46.23
C VAL A 26 -38.07 -39.93 46.57
N GLU A 27 -38.37 -41.23 46.58
CA GLU A 27 -39.69 -41.77 46.97
C GLU A 27 -40.06 -41.39 48.42
N ALA A 28 -39.07 -41.17 49.30
CA ALA A 28 -39.33 -40.75 50.67
C ALA A 28 -39.84 -39.30 50.80
N ALA A 29 -39.72 -38.48 49.75
CA ALA A 29 -40.29 -37.13 49.70
C ALA A 29 -41.83 -37.12 49.72
N GLU A 30 -42.48 -38.23 49.38
CA GLU A 30 -43.96 -38.33 49.39
C GLU A 30 -44.56 -38.43 50.79
N LYS A 31 -43.73 -38.65 51.81
CA LYS A 31 -44.18 -38.82 53.19
C LYS A 31 -44.16 -37.49 53.94
N GLU A 32 -44.86 -37.40 55.06
CA GLU A 32 -44.73 -36.25 55.95
C GLU A 32 -43.32 -36.20 56.55
N VAL A 33 -42.70 -35.02 56.45
CA VAL A 33 -41.33 -34.74 56.90
C VAL A 33 -41.37 -33.44 57.71
N THR A 34 -40.60 -33.37 58.79
CA THR A 34 -40.54 -32.16 59.63
C THR A 34 -39.72 -31.05 58.97
N ALA A 35 -39.99 -29.78 59.33
CA ALA A 35 -39.27 -28.62 58.78
C ALA A 35 -37.74 -28.74 58.95
N ASP A 36 -37.26 -29.21 60.11
CA ASP A 36 -35.82 -29.42 60.36
C ASP A 36 -35.20 -30.47 59.44
N GLN A 37 -35.95 -31.52 59.12
CA GLN A 37 -35.51 -32.58 58.20
C GLN A 37 -35.48 -32.07 56.74
N CYS A 38 -36.46 -31.25 56.34
CA CYS A 38 -36.45 -30.57 55.05
C CYS A 38 -35.24 -29.63 54.94
N GLN A 39 -34.98 -28.80 55.96
CA GLN A 39 -33.85 -27.88 56.02
C GLN A 39 -32.49 -28.59 55.91
N ALA A 40 -32.30 -29.70 56.64
CA ALA A 40 -31.09 -30.50 56.59
C ALA A 40 -30.86 -31.09 55.19
N LEU A 41 -31.93 -31.55 54.54
CA LEU A 41 -31.85 -32.13 53.21
C LEU A 41 -31.61 -31.08 52.13
N TYR A 42 -32.25 -29.92 52.19
CA TYR A 42 -31.98 -28.81 51.27
C TYR A 42 -30.53 -28.35 51.40
N THR A 43 -30.03 -28.19 52.63
CA THR A 43 -28.62 -27.83 52.88
C THR A 43 -27.66 -28.85 52.26
N LEU A 44 -27.91 -30.15 52.44
CA LEU A 44 -27.08 -31.20 51.85
C LEU A 44 -27.17 -31.21 50.32
N THR A 45 -28.37 -31.13 49.74
CA THR A 45 -28.57 -31.20 48.29
C THR A 45 -27.98 -29.98 47.58
N THR A 46 -28.12 -28.77 48.15
CA THR A 46 -27.40 -27.57 47.69
C THR A 46 -25.89 -27.77 47.73
N ARG A 47 -25.35 -28.36 48.82
CA ARG A 47 -23.91 -28.67 48.92
C ARG A 47 -23.47 -29.64 47.83
N LEU A 48 -24.26 -30.67 47.52
CA LEU A 48 -23.94 -31.65 46.48
C LEU A 48 -24.00 -31.05 45.07
N ILE A 49 -24.93 -30.13 44.82
CA ILE A 49 -25.04 -29.45 43.52
C ILE A 49 -23.81 -28.58 43.26
N PHE A 50 -23.39 -27.80 44.26
CA PHE A 50 -22.25 -26.89 44.13
C PHE A 50 -20.90 -27.61 44.23
N LEU A 51 -20.71 -28.43 45.25
CA LEU A 51 -19.41 -28.99 45.66
C LEU A 51 -19.29 -30.49 45.40
N GLY A 52 -20.22 -31.09 44.64
CA GLY A 52 -20.13 -32.51 44.26
C GLY A 52 -18.89 -32.78 43.41
N GLU A 53 -18.15 -33.84 43.76
CA GLU A 53 -16.86 -34.18 43.12
C GLU A 53 -17.03 -34.73 41.70
N ASP A 54 -18.19 -35.32 41.40
CA ASP A 54 -18.51 -35.94 40.12
C ASP A 54 -19.90 -35.52 39.62
N ALA A 55 -20.15 -35.75 38.33
CA ALA A 55 -21.43 -35.41 37.70
C ALA A 55 -22.62 -36.17 38.30
N PHE A 56 -22.39 -37.35 38.87
CA PHE A 56 -23.44 -38.14 39.51
C PHE A 56 -23.89 -37.47 40.82
N GLN A 57 -22.97 -37.01 41.67
CA GLN A 57 -23.29 -36.30 42.90
C GLN A 57 -24.09 -35.03 42.64
N LYS A 58 -23.68 -34.22 41.66
CA LYS A 58 -24.40 -33.00 41.26
C LYS A 58 -25.81 -33.33 40.77
N GLN A 59 -25.95 -34.36 39.93
CA GLN A 59 -27.26 -34.81 39.42
C GLN A 59 -28.17 -35.34 40.54
N VAL A 60 -27.62 -36.10 41.49
CA VAL A 60 -28.37 -36.61 42.65
C VAL A 60 -28.84 -35.46 43.53
N GLY A 61 -27.99 -34.46 43.76
CA GLY A 61 -28.36 -33.25 44.49
C GLY A 61 -29.60 -32.58 43.88
N PHE A 62 -29.60 -32.35 42.56
CA PHE A 62 -30.76 -31.79 41.86
C PHE A 62 -32.01 -32.67 41.94
N GLN A 63 -31.89 -33.98 41.72
CA GLN A 63 -33.05 -34.90 41.75
C GLN A 63 -33.74 -34.93 43.11
N VAL A 64 -32.96 -34.98 44.19
CA VAL A 64 -33.51 -35.02 45.55
C VAL A 64 -34.07 -33.64 45.93
N LEU A 65 -33.38 -32.55 45.59
CA LEU A 65 -33.86 -31.19 45.81
C LEU A 65 -35.22 -30.96 45.15
N GLU A 66 -35.34 -31.30 43.85
CA GLU A 66 -36.57 -31.14 43.08
C GLU A 66 -37.74 -31.94 43.68
N ALA A 67 -37.49 -33.19 44.08
CA ALA A 67 -38.51 -34.03 44.68
C ALA A 67 -39.02 -33.43 45.99
N TYR A 68 -38.12 -33.09 46.92
CA TYR A 68 -38.51 -32.54 48.21
C TYR A 68 -39.12 -31.14 48.10
N ALA A 69 -38.65 -30.30 47.18
CA ALA A 69 -39.27 -29.00 46.92
C ALA A 69 -40.69 -29.14 46.34
N ARG A 70 -40.96 -30.19 45.55
CA ARG A 70 -42.28 -30.45 44.96
C ARG A 70 -43.32 -30.86 46.02
N TYR A 71 -42.95 -31.74 46.96
CA TYR A 71 -43.86 -32.22 48.01
C TYR A 71 -43.92 -31.30 49.25
N HIS A 72 -42.83 -30.61 49.59
CA HIS A 72 -42.72 -29.74 50.77
C HIS A 72 -42.46 -28.27 50.37
N ARG A 73 -43.36 -27.69 49.57
CA ARG A 73 -43.17 -26.34 49.00
C ARG A 73 -43.03 -25.23 50.03
N ALA A 74 -43.79 -25.27 51.12
CA ALA A 74 -43.78 -24.22 52.15
C ALA A 74 -42.41 -24.16 52.87
N ASP A 75 -41.82 -25.32 53.17
CA ASP A 75 -40.48 -25.38 53.76
C ASP A 75 -39.41 -24.95 52.76
N PHE A 76 -39.56 -25.31 51.48
CA PHE A 76 -38.65 -24.86 50.43
C PHE A 76 -38.67 -23.34 50.23
N GLU A 77 -39.86 -22.72 50.31
CA GLU A 77 -40.04 -21.26 50.25
C GLU A 77 -39.32 -20.54 51.40
N LEU A 78 -39.35 -21.11 52.62
CA LEU A 78 -38.59 -20.57 53.76
C LEU A 78 -37.07 -20.76 53.59
N PHE A 79 -36.65 -21.89 53.04
CA PHE A 79 -35.23 -22.18 52.78
C PHE A 79 -34.65 -21.25 51.71
N PHE A 80 -35.28 -21.21 50.53
CA PHE A 80 -34.84 -20.41 49.39
C PHE A 80 -35.35 -18.96 49.50
N SER A 81 -34.98 -18.32 50.61
CA SER A 81 -35.39 -16.97 50.94
C SER A 81 -34.64 -15.90 50.13
N LYS A 82 -35.20 -14.69 50.10
CA LYS A 82 -34.57 -13.47 49.60
C LYS A 82 -33.11 -13.31 50.05
N ASN A 83 -32.83 -13.51 51.34
CA ASN A 83 -31.49 -13.32 51.90
C ASN A 83 -30.51 -14.41 51.44
N PHE A 84 -31.01 -15.63 51.23
CA PHE A 84 -30.19 -16.72 50.71
C PHE A 84 -29.77 -16.46 49.26
N VAL A 85 -30.72 -16.08 48.40
CA VAL A 85 -30.43 -15.71 47.00
C VAL A 85 -29.44 -14.54 46.92
N LEU A 86 -29.64 -13.52 47.75
CA LEU A 86 -28.71 -12.37 47.81
C LEU A 86 -27.31 -12.81 48.27
N GLY A 87 -27.22 -13.67 49.28
CA GLY A 87 -25.97 -14.24 49.76
C GLY A 87 -25.22 -14.97 48.64
N LEU A 88 -25.92 -15.81 47.87
CA LEU A 88 -25.34 -16.52 46.72
C LEU A 88 -24.79 -15.55 45.67
N LEU A 89 -25.56 -14.53 45.27
CA LEU A 89 -25.18 -13.59 44.21
C LEU A 89 -24.06 -12.61 44.63
N GLN A 90 -23.89 -12.36 45.93
CA GLN A 90 -22.90 -11.40 46.45
C GLN A 90 -21.64 -12.06 47.00
N GLN A 91 -21.76 -13.25 47.60
CA GLN A 91 -20.68 -13.94 48.34
C GLN A 91 -20.32 -15.31 47.75
N GLY A 92 -21.14 -15.88 46.86
CA GLY A 92 -20.95 -17.23 46.34
C GLY A 92 -21.41 -18.31 47.33
N TYR A 93 -20.84 -19.51 47.23
CA TYR A 93 -21.19 -20.65 48.10
C TYR A 93 -19.96 -21.45 48.50
N GLY A 94 -19.55 -21.35 49.78
CA GLY A 94 -18.37 -22.05 50.28
C GLY A 94 -17.11 -21.61 49.50
N PRO A 95 -16.39 -22.53 48.82
CA PRO A 95 -15.25 -22.19 47.98
C PRO A 95 -15.63 -21.65 46.58
N LEU A 96 -16.90 -21.72 46.15
CA LEU A 96 -17.31 -21.21 44.85
C LEU A 96 -17.46 -19.69 44.88
N ASP A 97 -16.80 -19.03 43.92
CA ASP A 97 -16.94 -17.59 43.72
C ASP A 97 -18.37 -17.24 43.24
N ARG A 98 -18.81 -16.04 43.55
CA ARG A 98 -20.10 -15.48 43.11
C ARG A 98 -20.23 -15.36 41.59
N LYS A 99 -19.11 -15.41 40.86
CA LYS A 99 -19.05 -15.38 39.39
C LYS A 99 -19.14 -16.76 38.75
N ASP A 100 -19.19 -17.84 39.53
CA ASP A 100 -19.32 -19.18 38.98
C ASP A 100 -20.71 -19.37 38.31
N PRO A 101 -20.78 -19.82 37.04
CA PRO A 101 -22.05 -20.05 36.35
C PRO A 101 -23.02 -20.99 37.09
N ALA A 102 -22.50 -21.93 37.88
CA ALA A 102 -23.32 -22.87 38.65
C ALA A 102 -24.25 -22.15 39.64
N VAL A 103 -23.86 -20.98 40.15
CA VAL A 103 -24.69 -20.18 41.06
C VAL A 103 -25.98 -19.73 40.37
N VAL A 104 -25.86 -19.22 39.14
CA VAL A 104 -27.01 -18.76 38.35
C VAL A 104 -27.86 -19.95 37.91
N ASP A 105 -27.25 -21.06 37.50
CA ASP A 105 -27.98 -22.27 37.13
C ASP A 105 -28.78 -22.87 38.29
N TYR A 106 -28.21 -22.84 39.50
CA TYR A 106 -28.90 -23.26 40.72
C TYR A 106 -30.10 -22.36 41.01
N ILE A 107 -29.92 -21.04 41.00
CA ILE A 107 -31.00 -20.07 41.20
C ILE A 107 -32.10 -20.28 40.15
N HIS A 108 -31.72 -20.46 38.89
CA HIS A 108 -32.64 -20.73 37.79
C HIS A 108 -33.47 -22.00 38.05
N GLY A 109 -32.83 -23.10 38.45
CA GLY A 109 -33.51 -24.34 38.81
C GLY A 109 -34.50 -24.15 39.96
N CYS A 110 -34.10 -23.43 41.01
CA CYS A 110 -34.95 -23.15 42.17
C CYS A 110 -36.14 -22.24 41.85
N LEU A 111 -35.97 -21.24 40.98
CA LEU A 111 -37.07 -20.36 40.55
C LEU A 111 -38.20 -21.14 39.85
N ARG A 112 -37.86 -22.17 39.05
CA ARG A 112 -38.87 -23.06 38.42
C ARG A 112 -39.72 -23.80 39.44
N LEU A 113 -39.17 -24.10 40.61
CA LEU A 113 -39.87 -24.81 41.69
C LEU A 113 -40.77 -23.87 42.51
N LEU A 114 -40.43 -22.58 42.57
CA LEU A 114 -41.13 -21.54 43.34
C LEU A 114 -42.09 -20.67 42.54
N ILE A 115 -42.22 -20.85 41.23
CA ILE A 115 -43.02 -19.96 40.38
C ILE A 115 -44.50 -19.85 40.81
N SER A 116 -45.01 -20.83 41.54
CA SER A 116 -46.39 -20.83 42.09
C SER A 116 -46.52 -20.20 43.48
N CYS A 117 -45.41 -19.79 44.11
CA CYS A 117 -45.37 -19.24 45.47
C CYS A 117 -45.31 -17.70 45.45
N PRO A 118 -45.98 -16.99 46.39
CA PRO A 118 -45.97 -15.52 46.42
C PRO A 118 -44.59 -14.90 46.67
N SER A 119 -43.73 -15.54 47.47
CA SER A 119 -42.37 -15.06 47.78
C SER A 119 -41.48 -14.87 46.55
N VAL A 120 -41.80 -15.53 45.43
CA VAL A 120 -41.02 -15.42 44.19
C VAL A 120 -40.99 -13.97 43.65
N LEU A 121 -42.03 -13.17 43.95
CA LEU A 121 -42.10 -11.78 43.54
C LEU A 121 -41.00 -10.92 44.19
N ASP A 122 -40.75 -11.15 45.49
CA ASP A 122 -39.67 -10.46 46.22
C ASP A 122 -38.29 -10.91 45.72
N ILE A 123 -38.16 -12.19 45.35
CA ILE A 123 -36.94 -12.74 44.76
C ILE A 123 -36.68 -12.12 43.38
N PHE A 124 -37.70 -11.99 42.53
CA PHE A 124 -37.58 -11.31 41.23
C PHE A 124 -37.08 -9.87 41.38
N SER A 125 -37.59 -9.12 42.35
CA SER A 125 -37.16 -7.73 42.59
C SER A 125 -35.67 -7.61 42.97
N ILE A 126 -35.15 -8.56 43.75
CA ILE A 126 -33.72 -8.61 44.09
C ILE A 126 -32.90 -8.95 42.85
N ILE A 127 -33.33 -9.98 42.12
CA ILE A 127 -32.62 -10.47 40.94
C ILE A 127 -32.54 -9.36 39.89
N GLN A 128 -33.58 -8.55 39.70
CA GLN A 128 -33.53 -7.37 38.82
C GLN A 128 -32.38 -6.42 39.18
N THR A 129 -32.20 -6.14 40.47
CA THR A 129 -31.15 -5.23 40.95
C THR A 129 -29.75 -5.86 40.80
N GLU A 130 -29.61 -7.12 41.20
CA GLU A 130 -28.34 -7.84 41.18
C GLU A 130 -27.87 -8.15 39.75
N ILE A 131 -28.77 -8.47 38.82
CA ILE A 131 -28.43 -8.71 37.42
C ILE A 131 -27.84 -7.45 36.77
N LEU A 132 -28.39 -6.28 37.07
CA LEU A 132 -27.83 -5.02 36.56
C LEU A 132 -26.42 -4.78 37.12
N ARG A 133 -26.18 -5.06 38.41
CA ARG A 133 -24.83 -5.01 39.00
C ARG A 133 -23.90 -6.00 38.30
N MET A 134 -24.34 -7.25 38.15
CA MET A 134 -23.54 -8.32 37.53
C MET A 134 -23.09 -7.92 36.13
N VAL A 135 -23.99 -7.44 35.28
CA VAL A 135 -23.63 -7.00 33.92
C VAL A 135 -22.70 -5.77 33.92
N CYS A 136 -22.80 -4.88 34.91
CA CYS A 136 -21.82 -3.80 35.09
C CYS A 136 -20.42 -4.31 35.44
N GLU A 137 -20.30 -5.49 36.07
CA GLU A 137 -19.03 -6.12 36.46
C GLU A 137 -18.32 -6.87 35.31
N ARG A 138 -18.87 -6.83 34.09
CA ARG A 138 -18.31 -7.46 32.88
C ARG A 138 -18.07 -8.98 33.06
N PRO A 139 -19.14 -9.77 33.23
CA PRO A 139 -19.04 -11.20 33.43
C PRO A 139 -18.50 -11.91 32.18
N GLU A 140 -17.90 -13.09 32.38
CA GLU A 140 -17.47 -13.95 31.29
C GLU A 140 -18.65 -14.51 30.46
N PRO A 141 -18.42 -14.90 29.20
CA PRO A 141 -19.47 -15.37 28.29
C PRO A 141 -20.32 -16.52 28.87
N ALA A 142 -19.71 -17.46 29.60
CA ALA A 142 -20.40 -18.60 30.20
C ALA A 142 -21.44 -18.16 31.25
N LEU A 143 -21.05 -17.31 32.20
CA LEU A 143 -21.96 -16.76 33.22
C LEU A 143 -23.07 -15.95 32.55
N CYS A 144 -22.71 -15.14 31.55
CA CYS A 144 -23.66 -14.33 30.79
C CYS A 144 -24.69 -15.19 30.05
N ALA A 145 -24.30 -16.35 29.52
CA ALA A 145 -25.18 -17.28 28.83
C ALA A 145 -26.16 -18.00 29.77
N CYS A 146 -25.70 -18.40 30.97
CA CYS A 146 -26.58 -18.94 32.02
C CYS A 146 -27.61 -17.88 32.45
N LEU A 147 -27.14 -16.64 32.64
CA LEU A 147 -28.00 -15.50 32.98
C LEU A 147 -29.01 -15.20 31.86
N ALA A 148 -28.60 -15.28 30.60
CA ALA A 148 -29.50 -15.11 29.46
C ALA A 148 -30.56 -16.21 29.36
N THR A 149 -30.20 -17.44 29.68
CA THR A 149 -31.15 -18.57 29.72
C THR A 149 -32.19 -18.36 30.83
N MET A 150 -31.74 -18.00 32.04
CA MET A 150 -32.63 -17.71 33.16
C MET A 150 -33.57 -16.54 32.87
N LEU A 151 -33.06 -15.44 32.31
CA LEU A 151 -33.87 -14.26 31.99
C LEU A 151 -34.88 -14.50 30.85
N SER A 152 -34.58 -15.43 29.94
CA SER A 152 -35.51 -15.81 28.88
C SER A 152 -36.71 -16.59 29.42
N ASP A 153 -36.47 -17.46 30.41
CA ASP A 153 -37.54 -18.21 31.09
C ASP A 153 -38.32 -17.35 32.10
N PHE A 154 -37.62 -16.42 32.77
CA PHE A 154 -38.16 -15.54 33.80
C PHE A 154 -37.98 -14.06 33.45
N VAL A 155 -38.76 -13.59 32.48
CA VAL A 155 -38.72 -12.18 32.02
C VAL A 155 -39.02 -11.17 33.14
N GLN A 156 -39.67 -11.61 34.22
CA GLN A 156 -39.92 -10.81 35.42
C GLN A 156 -38.62 -10.40 36.13
N CYS A 157 -37.52 -11.11 35.92
CA CYS A 157 -36.20 -10.79 36.47
C CYS A 157 -35.46 -9.70 35.68
N ILE A 158 -35.95 -9.30 34.49
CA ILE A 158 -35.32 -8.27 33.67
C ILE A 158 -35.64 -6.88 34.27
N PRO A 159 -34.64 -5.99 34.44
CA PRO A 159 -34.88 -4.61 34.86
C PRO A 159 -35.88 -3.91 33.94
N ARG A 160 -36.76 -3.07 34.50
CA ARG A 160 -37.85 -2.40 33.75
C ARG A 160 -37.59 -0.91 33.56
N GLU A 161 -38.32 -0.31 32.62
CA GLU A 161 -38.34 1.13 32.36
C GLU A 161 -36.93 1.70 32.09
N LYS A 162 -36.52 2.76 32.81
CA LYS A 162 -35.20 3.39 32.64
C LYS A 162 -34.04 2.43 32.94
N ALA A 163 -34.24 1.47 33.85
CA ALA A 163 -33.23 0.48 34.19
C ALA A 163 -33.03 -0.55 33.06
N ALA A 164 -34.07 -0.81 32.24
CA ALA A 164 -33.97 -1.68 31.07
C ALA A 164 -33.00 -1.13 30.02
N ILE A 165 -33.07 0.18 29.76
CA ILE A 165 -32.14 0.86 28.84
C ILE A 165 -30.70 0.72 29.33
N LEU A 166 -30.45 1.03 30.60
CA LEU A 166 -29.13 0.91 31.20
C LEU A 166 -28.63 -0.55 31.18
N PHE A 167 -29.50 -1.50 31.49
CA PHE A 167 -29.18 -2.93 31.42
C PHE A 167 -28.72 -3.33 30.02
N CYS A 168 -29.48 -2.97 28.98
CA CYS A 168 -29.13 -3.26 27.60
C CYS A 168 -27.80 -2.62 27.18
N GLN A 169 -27.55 -1.36 27.53
CA GLN A 169 -26.28 -0.68 27.26
C GLN A 169 -25.10 -1.37 27.95
N GLN A 170 -25.26 -1.75 29.22
CA GLN A 170 -24.22 -2.46 29.95
C GLN A 170 -24.00 -3.88 29.42
N LEU A 171 -25.05 -4.54 28.92
CA LEU A 171 -24.93 -5.85 28.29
C LEU A 171 -24.18 -5.76 26.96
N VAL A 172 -24.47 -4.74 26.15
CA VAL A 172 -23.70 -4.44 24.93
C VAL A 172 -22.23 -4.21 25.24
N ARG A 173 -21.92 -3.38 26.25
CA ARG A 173 -20.54 -3.17 26.70
C ARG A 173 -19.89 -4.48 27.12
N THR A 174 -20.58 -5.31 27.89
CA THR A 174 -20.10 -6.63 28.33
C THR A 174 -19.76 -7.53 27.14
N ILE A 175 -20.62 -7.60 26.12
CA ILE A 175 -20.34 -8.34 24.88
C ILE A 175 -19.09 -7.78 24.19
N GLY A 176 -18.88 -6.46 24.25
CA GLY A 176 -17.66 -5.81 23.76
C GLY A 176 -16.37 -6.25 24.44
N TYR A 177 -16.42 -6.86 25.64
CA TYR A 177 -15.25 -7.42 26.35
C TYR A 177 -15.14 -8.95 26.20
N PHE A 178 -16.04 -9.62 25.49
CA PHE A 178 -15.97 -11.07 25.36
C PHE A 178 -14.72 -11.52 24.58
N HIS A 179 -13.99 -12.45 25.17
CA HIS A 179 -12.80 -13.02 24.56
C HIS A 179 -12.74 -14.53 24.81
N CYS A 180 -12.29 -15.28 23.80
CA CYS A 180 -12.07 -16.71 23.91
C CYS A 180 -10.59 -17.01 23.68
N PRO A 181 -9.80 -17.31 24.73
CA PRO A 181 -8.38 -17.62 24.58
C PRO A 181 -8.14 -19.04 24.03
N ALA A 182 -9.20 -19.83 23.91
CA ALA A 182 -9.14 -21.21 23.47
C ALA A 182 -8.78 -21.35 21.99
N SER A 183 -7.86 -22.28 21.70
CA SER A 183 -7.53 -22.72 20.34
C SER A 183 -8.27 -24.00 19.93
N GLN A 184 -8.98 -24.66 20.85
CA GLN A 184 -9.70 -25.90 20.58
C GLN A 184 -11.05 -25.62 19.94
N GLU A 185 -11.38 -26.40 18.90
CA GLU A 185 -12.63 -26.24 18.15
C GLU A 185 -13.89 -26.40 19.04
N ARG A 186 -13.87 -27.31 20.02
CA ARG A 186 -14.99 -27.53 20.94
C ARG A 186 -15.29 -26.27 21.76
N GLU A 187 -14.26 -25.66 22.33
CA GLU A 187 -14.36 -24.47 23.17
C GLU A 187 -14.79 -23.24 22.35
N LEU A 188 -14.32 -23.13 21.10
CA LEU A 188 -14.78 -22.09 20.16
C LEU A 188 -16.27 -22.23 19.81
N ARG A 189 -16.76 -23.45 19.55
CA ARG A 189 -18.19 -23.69 19.32
C ARG A 189 -19.02 -23.34 20.55
N GLU A 190 -18.54 -23.69 21.73
CA GLU A 190 -19.20 -23.38 22.99
C GLU A 190 -19.26 -21.87 23.23
N TYR A 191 -18.15 -21.15 22.97
CA TYR A 191 -18.12 -19.69 23.03
C TYR A 191 -19.14 -19.06 22.07
N VAL A 192 -19.22 -19.52 20.83
CA VAL A 192 -20.21 -19.00 19.86
C VAL A 192 -21.65 -19.25 20.33
N ASP A 193 -21.94 -20.44 20.90
CA ASP A 193 -23.25 -20.75 21.47
C ASP A 193 -23.59 -19.83 22.66
N GLN A 194 -22.64 -19.62 23.56
CA GLN A 194 -22.77 -18.72 24.72
C GLN A 194 -23.09 -17.29 24.27
N VAL A 195 -22.31 -16.72 23.35
CA VAL A 195 -22.55 -15.37 22.81
C VAL A 195 -23.90 -15.29 22.10
N THR A 196 -24.29 -16.34 21.36
CA THR A 196 -25.57 -16.39 20.65
C THR A 196 -26.74 -16.31 21.64
N LYS A 197 -26.71 -17.05 22.75
CA LYS A 197 -27.73 -16.97 23.81
C LYS A 197 -27.89 -15.54 24.37
N VAL A 198 -26.77 -14.87 24.64
CA VAL A 198 -26.78 -13.48 25.14
C VAL A 198 -27.34 -12.52 24.09
N SER A 199 -26.95 -12.68 22.83
CA SER A 199 -27.47 -11.90 21.71
C SER A 199 -28.97 -12.08 21.53
N THR A 200 -29.46 -13.32 21.60
CA THR A 200 -30.89 -13.65 21.48
C THR A 200 -31.71 -13.04 22.63
N LEU A 201 -31.20 -13.06 23.87
CA LEU A 201 -31.84 -12.35 24.98
C LEU A 201 -32.01 -10.86 24.64
N LEU A 202 -30.93 -10.20 24.23
CA LEU A 202 -30.96 -8.76 23.97
C LEU A 202 -31.94 -8.43 22.83
N GLN A 203 -31.98 -9.24 21.78
CA GLN A 203 -32.96 -9.11 20.69
C GLN A 203 -34.40 -9.32 21.16
N ASN A 204 -34.64 -10.25 22.08
CA ASN A 204 -35.96 -10.46 22.67
C ASN A 204 -36.38 -9.25 23.52
N ILE A 205 -35.46 -8.63 24.25
CA ILE A 205 -35.71 -7.39 24.99
C ILE A 205 -36.04 -6.25 24.04
N TRP A 206 -35.30 -6.09 22.93
CA TRP A 206 -35.61 -5.07 21.92
C TRP A 206 -37.00 -5.26 21.30
N LYS A 207 -37.45 -6.50 21.12
CA LYS A 207 -38.81 -6.79 20.63
C LYS A 207 -39.88 -6.47 21.67
N ALA A 208 -39.62 -6.76 22.94
CA ALA A 208 -40.56 -6.51 24.04
C ALA A 208 -40.66 -5.02 24.42
N GLU A 209 -39.52 -4.31 24.47
CA GLU A 209 -39.42 -2.88 24.75
C GLU A 209 -38.60 -2.17 23.65
N PRO A 210 -39.24 -1.77 22.53
CA PRO A 210 -38.56 -1.16 21.38
C PRO A 210 -37.75 0.11 21.69
N VAL A 211 -38.08 0.81 22.77
CA VAL A 211 -37.35 1.99 23.28
C VAL A 211 -35.91 1.68 23.66
N THR A 212 -35.58 0.41 23.95
CA THR A 212 -34.22 -0.02 24.31
C THR A 212 -33.32 -0.27 23.09
N LEU A 213 -33.88 -0.44 21.89
CA LEU A 213 -33.14 -0.78 20.67
C LEU A 213 -32.15 0.31 20.27
N LEU A 214 -32.62 1.55 20.09
CA LEU A 214 -31.78 2.65 19.62
C LEU A 214 -30.62 2.96 20.58
N PRO A 215 -30.83 3.11 21.90
CA PRO A 215 -29.73 3.30 22.85
C PRO A 215 -28.72 2.15 22.88
N SER A 216 -29.17 0.91 22.66
CA SER A 216 -28.27 -0.25 22.58
C SER A 216 -27.38 -0.18 21.33
N LEU A 217 -27.96 0.17 20.18
CA LEU A 217 -27.19 0.32 18.94
C LEU A 217 -26.25 1.52 19.00
N GLN A 218 -26.66 2.64 19.60
CA GLN A 218 -25.77 3.77 19.86
C GLN A 218 -24.56 3.35 20.72
N GLU A 219 -24.76 2.47 21.70
CA GLU A 219 -23.67 1.92 22.50
C GLU A 219 -22.73 1.03 21.68
N VAL A 220 -23.26 0.17 20.77
CA VAL A 220 -22.42 -0.59 19.83
C VAL A 220 -21.54 0.36 19.02
N PHE A 221 -22.11 1.47 18.52
CA PHE A 221 -21.37 2.48 17.77
C PHE A 221 -20.32 3.20 18.59
N ALA A 222 -20.63 3.57 19.84
CA ALA A 222 -19.67 4.19 20.76
C ALA A 222 -18.46 3.27 21.00
N ILE A 223 -18.70 1.97 21.16
CA ILE A 223 -17.64 0.97 21.36
C ILE A 223 -16.76 0.85 20.11
N ILE A 224 -17.34 0.64 18.93
CA ILE A 224 -16.54 0.44 17.70
C ILE A 224 -15.87 1.73 17.21
N SER A 225 -16.37 2.90 17.55
CA SER A 225 -15.74 4.19 17.19
C SER A 225 -14.72 4.69 18.22
N SER A 226 -14.52 3.95 19.32
CA SER A 226 -13.53 4.29 20.35
C SER A 226 -12.12 4.30 19.77
N THR A 227 -11.33 5.29 20.16
CA THR A 227 -9.92 5.46 19.76
C THR A 227 -8.95 5.15 20.90
N ASP A 228 -9.45 4.56 22.00
CA ASP A 228 -8.65 4.13 23.13
C ASP A 228 -7.74 2.94 22.73
N PRO A 229 -6.41 3.09 22.75
CA PRO A 229 -5.50 2.01 22.38
C PRO A 229 -5.44 0.88 23.43
N SER A 230 -5.91 1.12 24.66
CA SER A 230 -5.92 0.12 25.72
C SER A 230 -7.10 -0.85 25.64
N PHE A 231 -8.08 -0.56 24.79
CA PHE A 231 -9.32 -1.32 24.67
C PHE A 231 -9.59 -1.71 23.23
N ASP A 232 -9.52 -3.02 22.95
CA ASP A 232 -9.91 -3.61 21.68
C ASP A 232 -11.25 -4.36 21.81
N PRO A 233 -12.33 -3.88 21.18
CA PRO A 233 -13.64 -4.48 21.35
C PRO A 233 -13.78 -5.80 20.60
N SER A 234 -14.47 -6.73 21.24
CA SER A 234 -14.74 -8.07 20.69
C SER A 234 -15.53 -8.05 19.39
N ILE A 235 -15.13 -8.92 18.46
CA ILE A 235 -15.92 -9.25 17.27
C ILE A 235 -17.28 -9.90 17.61
N ALA A 236 -17.49 -10.34 18.86
CA ALA A 236 -18.77 -10.86 19.33
C ALA A 236 -19.92 -9.86 19.15
N LEU A 237 -19.63 -8.54 19.11
CA LEU A 237 -20.62 -7.51 18.79
C LEU A 237 -21.33 -7.74 17.44
N ALA A 238 -20.67 -8.45 16.50
CA ALA A 238 -21.27 -8.86 15.24
C ALA A 238 -22.56 -9.69 15.44
N SER A 239 -22.69 -10.45 16.54
CA SER A 239 -23.88 -11.26 16.81
C SER A 239 -25.15 -10.41 16.97
N LEU A 240 -25.00 -9.14 17.37
CA LEU A 240 -26.11 -8.23 17.66
C LEU A 240 -26.72 -7.61 16.40
N VAL A 241 -25.91 -7.45 15.35
CA VAL A 241 -26.25 -6.60 14.20
C VAL A 241 -26.85 -7.35 13.01
N GLN A 242 -27.03 -8.67 13.11
CA GLN A 242 -27.47 -9.54 12.02
C GLN A 242 -28.93 -9.32 11.58
N HIS A 243 -29.80 -8.84 12.48
CA HIS A 243 -31.24 -8.74 12.24
C HIS A 243 -31.80 -7.32 12.40
N ILE A 244 -30.95 -6.32 12.17
CA ILE A 244 -31.34 -4.91 12.29
C ILE A 244 -31.95 -4.40 10.98
N PRO A 245 -33.12 -3.72 11.01
CA PRO A 245 -33.72 -3.16 9.80
C PRO A 245 -32.82 -2.14 9.09
N LEU A 246 -32.79 -2.18 7.76
CA LEU A 246 -31.95 -1.31 6.91
C LEU A 246 -32.15 0.19 7.18
N GLN A 247 -33.37 0.59 7.53
CA GLN A 247 -33.68 1.99 7.88
C GLN A 247 -32.87 2.44 9.10
N MET A 248 -32.75 1.58 10.12
CA MET A 248 -31.99 1.87 11.33
C MET A 248 -30.49 1.92 11.07
N ILE A 249 -29.97 1.01 10.25
CA ILE A 249 -28.58 1.04 9.77
C ILE A 249 -28.29 2.38 9.11
N THR A 250 -29.17 2.82 8.20
CA THR A 250 -29.00 4.07 7.47
C THR A 250 -28.99 5.29 8.40
N VAL A 251 -29.87 5.33 9.40
CA VAL A 251 -29.91 6.42 10.40
C VAL A 251 -28.63 6.47 11.22
N LEU A 252 -28.15 5.33 11.72
CA LEU A 252 -26.93 5.24 12.53
C LEU A 252 -25.68 5.61 11.73
N ILE A 253 -25.54 5.08 10.52
CA ILE A 253 -24.42 5.41 9.63
C ILE A 253 -24.43 6.89 9.26
N LYS A 254 -25.60 7.46 8.93
CA LYS A 254 -25.72 8.89 8.64
C LYS A 254 -25.33 9.74 9.84
N SER A 255 -25.74 9.35 11.06
CA SER A 255 -25.33 10.04 12.28
C SER A 255 -23.81 10.01 12.44
N LEU A 256 -23.15 8.87 12.20
CA LEU A 256 -21.70 8.75 12.31
C LEU A 256 -20.94 9.59 11.29
N THR A 257 -21.39 9.62 10.03
CA THR A 257 -20.65 10.28 8.95
C THR A 257 -20.95 11.78 8.81
N THR A 258 -22.09 12.26 9.31
CA THR A 258 -22.50 13.67 9.17
C THR A 258 -22.35 14.50 10.43
N ASP A 259 -22.14 13.88 11.60
CA ASP A 259 -21.90 14.59 12.84
C ASP A 259 -20.49 15.22 12.85
N GLN A 260 -20.44 16.54 12.98
CA GLN A 260 -19.20 17.32 12.98
C GLN A 260 -18.31 17.05 14.20
N ASN A 261 -18.87 16.47 15.27
CA ASN A 261 -18.12 16.15 16.48
C ASN A 261 -17.35 14.83 16.37
N VAL A 262 -17.65 14.00 15.37
CA VAL A 262 -16.99 12.72 15.16
C VAL A 262 -15.67 12.94 14.42
N LYS A 263 -14.57 12.53 15.04
CA LYS A 263 -13.22 12.63 14.44
C LYS A 263 -13.01 11.56 13.35
N ASP A 264 -12.18 11.89 12.37
CA ASP A 264 -11.79 10.97 11.29
C ASP A 264 -11.21 9.66 11.82
N THR A 265 -10.41 9.72 12.90
CA THR A 265 -9.86 8.53 13.56
C THR A 265 -10.94 7.60 14.12
N SER A 266 -12.03 8.14 14.66
CA SER A 266 -13.17 7.36 15.14
C SER A 266 -13.92 6.68 13.99
N MET A 267 -14.07 7.36 12.84
CA MET A 267 -14.66 6.77 11.65
C MET A 267 -13.79 5.64 11.08
N THR A 268 -12.46 5.84 11.05
CA THR A 268 -11.50 4.80 10.65
C THR A 268 -11.61 3.56 11.54
N GLN A 269 -11.62 3.74 12.87
CA GLN A 269 -11.76 2.62 13.81
C GLN A 269 -13.10 1.89 13.65
N ALA A 270 -14.20 2.64 13.49
CA ALA A 270 -15.51 2.05 13.26
C ALA A 270 -15.52 1.20 11.98
N LEU A 271 -14.95 1.69 10.87
CA LEU A 271 -14.87 0.95 9.62
C LEU A 271 -14.00 -0.31 9.76
N CYS A 272 -12.81 -0.19 10.36
CA CYS A 272 -11.92 -1.33 10.62
C CYS A 272 -12.63 -2.44 11.42
N ARG A 273 -13.28 -2.08 12.53
CA ARG A 273 -13.95 -3.05 13.42
C ARG A 273 -15.20 -3.65 12.79
N MET A 274 -15.95 -2.89 11.97
CA MET A 274 -17.06 -3.44 11.18
C MET A 274 -16.57 -4.45 10.13
N ILE A 275 -15.41 -4.22 9.52
CA ILE A 275 -14.79 -5.21 8.61
C ILE A 275 -14.34 -6.45 9.39
N ASP A 276 -13.79 -6.28 10.59
CA ASP A 276 -13.36 -7.39 11.45
C ASP A 276 -14.53 -8.29 11.89
N TRP A 277 -15.76 -7.76 11.94
CA TRP A 277 -16.98 -8.55 12.16
C TRP A 277 -17.23 -9.62 11.10
N LEU A 278 -16.64 -9.52 9.90
CA LEU A 278 -16.67 -10.62 8.92
C LEU A 278 -15.99 -11.88 9.45
N SER A 279 -15.14 -11.76 10.47
CA SER A 279 -14.48 -12.90 11.15
C SER A 279 -15.40 -13.58 12.18
N TRP A 280 -16.59 -13.05 12.46
CA TRP A 280 -17.55 -13.72 13.32
C TRP A 280 -18.14 -14.96 12.61
N PRO A 281 -18.16 -16.16 13.22
CA PRO A 281 -18.54 -17.40 12.53
C PRO A 281 -19.97 -17.41 11.94
N LEU A 282 -20.89 -16.62 12.50
CA LEU A 282 -22.29 -16.50 12.08
C LEU A 282 -22.58 -15.13 11.42
N ALA A 283 -21.57 -14.52 10.78
CA ALA A 283 -21.73 -13.27 10.06
C ALA A 283 -22.48 -13.49 8.72
N HIS A 284 -23.80 -13.36 8.74
CA HIS A 284 -24.66 -13.51 7.56
C HIS A 284 -24.92 -12.19 6.83
N HIS A 285 -25.01 -11.08 7.58
CA HIS A 285 -25.49 -9.78 7.07
C HIS A 285 -24.58 -8.61 7.46
N VAL A 286 -23.34 -8.89 7.83
CA VAL A 286 -22.34 -7.87 8.21
C VAL A 286 -21.99 -6.97 7.02
N GLU A 287 -22.04 -7.50 5.80
CA GLU A 287 -21.77 -6.76 4.57
C GLU A 287 -22.67 -5.54 4.41
N MET A 288 -23.92 -5.61 4.89
CA MET A 288 -24.85 -4.49 4.80
C MET A 288 -24.36 -3.27 5.60
N TRP A 289 -23.75 -3.50 6.76
CA TRP A 289 -23.17 -2.46 7.60
C TRP A 289 -21.90 -1.89 7.00
N VAL A 290 -20.98 -2.76 6.57
CA VAL A 290 -19.71 -2.36 5.96
C VAL A 290 -19.96 -1.55 4.70
N ILE A 291 -20.81 -2.03 3.78
CA ILE A 291 -21.15 -1.33 2.55
C ILE A 291 -21.86 -0.01 2.82
N ALA A 292 -22.79 0.03 3.79
CA ALA A 292 -23.46 1.27 4.17
C ALA A 292 -22.45 2.32 4.66
N LEU A 293 -21.47 1.92 5.48
CA LEU A 293 -20.43 2.83 5.96
C LEU A 293 -19.48 3.26 4.85
N LEU A 294 -19.03 2.34 3.98
CA LEU A 294 -18.18 2.66 2.83
C LEU A 294 -18.86 3.69 1.92
N LYS A 295 -20.14 3.48 1.59
CA LYS A 295 -20.95 4.43 0.82
C LYS A 295 -21.16 5.75 1.58
N GLY A 296 -21.40 5.68 2.89
CA GLY A 296 -21.59 6.85 3.74
C GLY A 296 -20.35 7.75 3.78
N LEU A 297 -19.16 7.16 3.95
CA LEU A 297 -17.88 7.87 3.95
C LEU A 297 -17.54 8.46 2.56
N ALA A 298 -17.86 7.73 1.49
CA ALA A 298 -17.72 8.25 0.13
C ALA A 298 -18.63 9.47 -0.11
N ALA A 299 -19.86 9.44 0.39
CA ALA A 299 -20.81 10.56 0.27
C ALA A 299 -20.33 11.83 1.00
N VAL A 300 -19.58 11.68 2.09
CA VAL A 300 -18.94 12.81 2.81
C VAL A 300 -17.49 13.05 2.38
N GLN A 301 -17.06 12.49 1.25
CA GLN A 301 -15.75 12.71 0.61
C GLN A 301 -14.54 12.33 1.50
N LYS A 302 -14.70 11.34 2.40
CA LYS A 302 -13.61 10.82 3.24
C LYS A 302 -12.79 9.75 2.53
N PHE A 303 -12.25 10.08 1.35
CA PHE A 303 -11.56 9.11 0.48
C PHE A 303 -10.26 8.56 1.07
N THR A 304 -9.49 9.36 1.81
CA THR A 304 -8.25 8.90 2.46
C THR A 304 -8.53 7.74 3.42
N ILE A 305 -9.58 7.84 4.24
CA ILE A 305 -10.01 6.76 5.14
C ILE A 305 -10.34 5.49 4.34
N LEU A 306 -11.10 5.64 3.25
CA LEU A 306 -11.48 4.52 2.40
C LEU A 306 -10.27 3.82 1.76
N ILE A 307 -9.30 4.60 1.28
CA ILE A 307 -8.06 4.11 0.68
C ILE A 307 -7.23 3.35 1.71
N ASP A 308 -6.92 4.01 2.84
CA ASP A 308 -6.04 3.45 3.88
C ASP A 308 -6.64 2.18 4.50
N VAL A 309 -7.94 2.20 4.82
CA VAL A 309 -8.60 1.02 5.40
C VAL A 309 -8.72 -0.12 4.38
N THR A 310 -8.91 0.19 3.10
CA THR A 310 -8.92 -0.84 2.05
C THR A 310 -7.57 -1.53 1.97
N LEU A 311 -6.48 -0.77 1.86
CA LEU A 311 -5.13 -1.35 1.82
C LEU A 311 -4.83 -2.15 3.09
N LEU A 312 -5.31 -1.71 4.25
CA LEU A 312 -5.09 -2.40 5.52
C LEU A 312 -5.90 -3.70 5.68
N LYS A 313 -7.14 -3.77 5.16
CA LYS A 313 -8.09 -4.86 5.48
C LYS A 313 -8.46 -5.75 4.30
N ILE A 314 -8.07 -5.45 3.07
CA ILE A 314 -8.53 -6.20 1.90
C ILE A 314 -8.12 -7.68 1.90
N GLU A 315 -6.93 -8.00 2.38
CA GLU A 315 -6.48 -9.40 2.55
C GLU A 315 -7.33 -10.15 3.57
N LEU A 316 -7.71 -9.48 4.68
CA LEU A 316 -8.64 -10.06 5.65
C LEU A 316 -9.98 -10.38 4.99
N VAL A 317 -10.57 -9.43 4.26
CA VAL A 317 -11.83 -9.64 3.55
C VAL A 317 -11.72 -10.79 2.55
N PHE A 318 -10.62 -10.86 1.80
CA PHE A 318 -10.34 -11.94 0.86
C PHE A 318 -10.27 -13.30 1.57
N ASN A 319 -9.55 -13.38 2.69
CA ASN A 319 -9.42 -14.60 3.47
C ASN A 319 -10.76 -15.11 4.04
N ARG A 320 -11.78 -14.24 4.14
CA ARG A 320 -13.14 -14.66 4.55
C ARG A 320 -13.90 -15.40 3.44
N LEU A 321 -13.46 -15.34 2.18
CA LEU A 321 -14.07 -16.09 1.07
C LEU A 321 -13.96 -17.62 1.24
N TRP A 322 -12.98 -18.10 2.01
CA TRP A 322 -12.82 -19.52 2.31
C TRP A 322 -14.00 -20.09 3.12
N TYR A 323 -14.70 -19.26 3.89
CA TYR A 323 -15.73 -19.69 4.84
C TYR A 323 -17.14 -19.59 4.22
N PRO A 324 -17.84 -20.70 3.96
CA PRO A 324 -19.09 -20.70 3.18
C PRO A 324 -20.19 -19.76 3.69
N ILE A 325 -20.30 -19.59 5.02
CA ILE A 325 -21.35 -18.78 5.66
C ILE A 325 -21.19 -17.29 5.31
N VAL A 326 -19.97 -16.75 5.43
CA VAL A 326 -19.68 -15.33 5.22
C VAL A 326 -19.20 -15.04 3.78
N ARG A 327 -18.85 -16.08 3.00
CA ARG A 327 -18.29 -15.97 1.64
C ARG A 327 -19.05 -14.99 0.74
N GLN A 328 -20.37 -15.06 0.72
CA GLN A 328 -21.17 -14.18 -0.14
C GLN A 328 -21.11 -12.72 0.32
N GLY A 329 -21.20 -12.46 1.63
CA GLY A 329 -21.08 -11.11 2.18
C GLY A 329 -19.68 -10.54 1.99
N ALA A 330 -18.64 -11.35 2.25
CA ALA A 330 -17.24 -10.98 2.02
C ALA A 330 -16.98 -10.66 0.54
N LEU A 331 -17.58 -11.39 -0.40
CA LEU A 331 -17.47 -11.07 -1.84
C LEU A 331 -18.09 -9.72 -2.18
N VAL A 332 -19.24 -9.37 -1.59
CA VAL A 332 -19.87 -8.06 -1.81
C VAL A 332 -18.97 -6.94 -1.29
N VAL A 333 -18.39 -7.09 -0.10
CA VAL A 333 -17.44 -6.12 0.47
C VAL A 333 -16.18 -6.01 -0.40
N LEU A 334 -15.58 -7.15 -0.77
CA LEU A 334 -14.39 -7.20 -1.63
C LEU A 334 -14.65 -6.54 -2.99
N SER A 335 -15.77 -6.87 -3.62
CA SER A 335 -16.18 -6.31 -4.90
C SER A 335 -16.32 -4.80 -4.82
N HIS A 336 -16.99 -4.28 -3.77
CA HIS A 336 -17.10 -2.85 -3.57
C HIS A 336 -15.74 -2.18 -3.35
N MET A 337 -14.89 -2.74 -2.48
CA MET A 337 -13.55 -2.20 -2.24
C MET A 337 -12.70 -2.15 -3.52
N LEU A 338 -12.61 -3.26 -4.26
CA LEU A 338 -11.81 -3.36 -5.48
C LEU A 338 -12.35 -2.50 -6.62
N LEU A 339 -13.67 -2.54 -6.87
CA LEU A 339 -14.27 -1.77 -7.93
C LEU A 339 -14.28 -0.26 -7.64
N SER A 340 -14.22 0.14 -6.38
CA SER A 340 -14.12 1.54 -6.00
C SER A 340 -12.68 2.05 -5.90
N PHE A 341 -11.73 1.18 -5.58
CA PHE A 341 -10.29 1.46 -5.58
C PHE A 341 -9.71 1.34 -7.00
N GLN A 342 -9.87 2.39 -7.82
CA GLN A 342 -9.47 2.37 -9.25
C GLN A 342 -8.19 3.15 -9.59
N HIS A 343 -7.60 3.87 -8.64
CA HIS A 343 -6.49 4.79 -8.88
C HIS A 343 -5.12 4.09 -8.92
N SER A 344 -4.98 2.94 -8.26
CA SER A 344 -3.75 2.15 -8.13
C SER A 344 -4.06 0.64 -8.13
N PRO A 345 -3.21 -0.22 -8.73
CA PRO A 345 -3.40 -1.66 -8.69
C PRO A 345 -3.12 -2.30 -7.31
N GLU A 346 -2.56 -1.54 -6.36
CA GLU A 346 -2.04 -2.04 -5.08
C GLU A 346 -3.04 -2.92 -4.32
N ALA A 347 -4.27 -2.47 -4.11
CA ALA A 347 -5.30 -3.26 -3.40
C ALA A 347 -5.62 -4.59 -4.11
N PHE A 348 -5.69 -4.60 -5.44
CA PHE A 348 -5.91 -5.83 -6.21
C PHE A 348 -4.70 -6.75 -6.16
N HIS A 349 -3.50 -6.19 -6.25
CA HIS A 349 -2.25 -6.96 -6.20
C HIS A 349 -1.99 -7.60 -4.83
N LEU A 350 -2.53 -7.05 -3.74
CA LEU A 350 -2.50 -7.70 -2.42
C LEU A 350 -3.29 -9.02 -2.40
N VAL A 351 -4.38 -9.13 -3.17
CA VAL A 351 -5.21 -10.35 -3.18
C VAL A 351 -4.81 -11.38 -4.23
N VAL A 352 -4.12 -10.95 -5.29
CA VAL A 352 -3.67 -11.77 -6.43
C VAL A 352 -2.99 -13.10 -6.02
N PRO A 353 -2.03 -13.12 -5.07
CA PRO A 353 -1.36 -14.36 -4.68
C PRO A 353 -2.30 -15.46 -4.16
N HIS A 354 -3.49 -15.09 -3.69
CA HIS A 354 -4.43 -16.01 -3.06
C HIS A 354 -5.57 -16.47 -3.99
N ILE A 355 -5.68 -15.89 -5.20
CA ILE A 355 -6.79 -16.14 -6.13
C ILE A 355 -6.77 -17.57 -6.66
N VAL A 356 -5.60 -18.05 -7.08
CA VAL A 356 -5.46 -19.37 -7.72
C VAL A 356 -5.87 -20.48 -6.76
N ASP A 357 -5.35 -20.46 -5.52
CA ASP A 357 -5.65 -21.46 -4.49
C ASP A 357 -7.15 -21.52 -4.17
N LEU A 358 -7.81 -20.36 -4.02
CA LEU A 358 -9.24 -20.28 -3.76
C LEU A 358 -10.06 -20.86 -4.93
N VAL A 359 -9.74 -20.47 -6.16
CA VAL A 359 -10.45 -20.95 -7.36
C VAL A 359 -10.29 -22.45 -7.51
N GLN A 360 -9.08 -22.98 -7.36
CA GLN A 360 -8.83 -24.42 -7.50
C GLN A 360 -9.56 -25.22 -6.42
N SER A 361 -9.52 -24.78 -5.16
CA SER A 361 -10.22 -25.45 -4.07
C SER A 361 -11.75 -25.49 -4.30
N LEU A 362 -12.35 -24.37 -4.70
CA LEU A 362 -13.79 -24.29 -4.95
C LEU A 362 -14.24 -24.95 -6.24
N LYS A 363 -13.35 -25.11 -7.23
CA LYS A 363 -13.64 -25.93 -8.42
C LYS A 363 -13.68 -27.42 -8.08
N GLN A 364 -12.78 -27.86 -7.20
CA GLN A 364 -12.65 -29.27 -6.80
C GLN A 364 -13.81 -29.75 -5.93
N ASP A 365 -14.47 -28.87 -5.17
CA ASP A 365 -15.58 -29.25 -4.28
C ASP A 365 -16.86 -29.69 -5.02
N GLY A 366 -17.04 -29.29 -6.29
CA GLY A 366 -18.18 -29.64 -7.13
C GLY A 366 -19.54 -29.10 -6.67
N LEU A 367 -19.57 -28.17 -5.70
CA LEU A 367 -20.82 -27.67 -5.12
C LEU A 367 -21.48 -26.62 -6.03
N PRO A 368 -22.82 -26.67 -6.25
CA PRO A 368 -23.53 -25.66 -7.04
C PRO A 368 -23.38 -24.24 -6.49
N THR A 369 -23.30 -24.09 -5.17
CA THR A 369 -23.08 -22.81 -4.48
C THR A 369 -21.68 -22.25 -4.74
N SER A 370 -20.66 -23.10 -4.70
CA SER A 370 -19.28 -22.73 -5.06
C SER A 370 -19.18 -22.35 -6.54
N LYS A 371 -19.86 -23.07 -7.43
CA LYS A 371 -19.94 -22.70 -8.86
C LYS A 371 -20.60 -21.33 -9.06
N ALA A 372 -21.74 -21.06 -8.39
CA ALA A 372 -22.41 -19.77 -8.49
C ALA A 372 -21.57 -18.61 -7.94
N PHE A 373 -20.84 -18.85 -6.84
CA PHE A 373 -19.86 -17.91 -6.29
C PHE A 373 -18.74 -17.62 -7.30
N LEU A 374 -18.14 -18.67 -7.87
CA LEU A 374 -17.03 -18.55 -8.81
C LEU A 374 -17.40 -17.70 -10.02
N LEU A 375 -18.63 -17.78 -10.54
CA LEU A 375 -19.09 -16.93 -11.65
C LEU A 375 -18.99 -15.43 -11.33
N HIS A 376 -19.42 -15.02 -10.14
CA HIS A 376 -19.37 -13.62 -9.71
C HIS A 376 -17.94 -13.19 -9.37
N PHE A 377 -17.18 -14.09 -8.75
CA PHE A 377 -15.79 -13.84 -8.38
C PHE A 377 -14.89 -13.70 -9.62
N THR A 378 -15.03 -14.56 -10.63
CA THR A 378 -14.28 -14.43 -11.89
C THR A 378 -14.65 -13.19 -12.68
N GLU A 379 -15.93 -12.80 -12.68
CA GLU A 379 -16.35 -11.53 -13.27
C GLU A 379 -15.60 -10.34 -12.64
N LEU A 380 -15.52 -10.30 -11.31
CA LEU A 380 -14.76 -9.28 -10.58
C LEU A 380 -13.26 -9.32 -10.94
N VAL A 381 -12.64 -10.49 -10.93
CA VAL A 381 -11.22 -10.68 -11.26
C VAL A 381 -10.92 -10.24 -12.71
N HIS A 382 -11.77 -10.59 -13.67
CA HIS A 382 -11.65 -10.10 -15.05
C HIS A 382 -11.77 -8.58 -15.15
N CYS A 383 -12.69 -7.96 -14.41
CA CYS A 383 -12.80 -6.50 -14.37
C CYS A 383 -11.52 -5.85 -13.84
N MET A 384 -10.92 -6.42 -12.79
CA MET A 384 -9.68 -5.90 -12.19
C MET A 384 -8.47 -6.10 -13.10
N MET A 385 -8.30 -7.27 -13.73
CA MET A 385 -7.22 -7.51 -14.69
C MET A 385 -7.33 -6.64 -15.94
N TYR A 386 -8.56 -6.32 -16.39
CA TYR A 386 -8.79 -5.39 -17.48
C TYR A 386 -8.42 -3.94 -17.09
N GLN A 387 -8.88 -3.49 -15.92
CA GLN A 387 -8.57 -2.15 -15.40
C GLN A 387 -7.06 -1.96 -15.17
N TYR A 388 -6.40 -2.99 -14.65
CA TYR A 388 -4.97 -3.01 -14.33
C TYR A 388 -4.22 -3.92 -15.28
N SER A 389 -4.40 -3.69 -16.59
CA SER A 389 -3.64 -4.40 -17.63
C SER A 389 -2.16 -4.01 -17.62
N GLY A 390 -1.32 -4.85 -18.24
CA GLY A 390 0.14 -4.64 -18.29
C GLY A 390 0.96 -5.55 -17.36
N PHE A 391 0.33 -6.54 -16.72
CA PHE A 391 1.00 -7.52 -15.83
C PHE A 391 0.74 -8.99 -16.25
N PRO A 392 1.13 -9.41 -17.48
CA PRO A 392 0.87 -10.77 -17.97
C PRO A 392 1.47 -11.85 -17.05
N ASP A 393 2.76 -11.71 -16.68
CA ASP A 393 3.46 -12.65 -15.78
C ASP A 393 2.83 -12.81 -14.39
N LEU A 394 1.94 -11.90 -13.99
CA LEU A 394 1.23 -11.95 -12.71
C LEU A 394 -0.16 -12.58 -12.87
N TYR A 395 -0.79 -12.41 -14.03
CA TYR A 395 -2.15 -12.83 -14.28
C TYR A 395 -2.27 -14.14 -15.05
N ASP A 396 -1.20 -14.62 -15.71
CA ASP A 396 -1.24 -15.86 -16.50
C ASP A 396 -1.69 -17.07 -15.68
N ASP A 397 -1.16 -17.23 -14.46
CA ASP A 397 -1.59 -18.32 -13.55
C ASP A 397 -3.07 -18.21 -13.17
N ILE A 398 -3.58 -16.98 -13.01
CA ILE A 398 -4.99 -16.71 -12.71
C ILE A 398 -5.86 -17.02 -13.95
N LEU A 399 -5.44 -16.56 -15.13
CA LEU A 399 -6.13 -16.79 -16.40
C LEU A 399 -6.23 -18.29 -16.69
N GLU A 400 -5.16 -19.04 -16.45
CA GLU A 400 -5.14 -20.50 -16.58
C GLU A 400 -6.09 -21.15 -15.57
N ALA A 401 -6.11 -20.69 -14.32
CA ALA A 401 -7.02 -21.19 -13.29
C ALA A 401 -8.50 -20.91 -13.61
N ILE A 402 -8.84 -19.80 -14.27
CA ILE A 402 -10.23 -19.40 -14.57
C ILE A 402 -10.67 -19.69 -16.01
N LYS A 403 -9.83 -20.25 -16.88
CA LYS A 403 -10.10 -20.45 -18.32
C LYS A 403 -11.42 -21.17 -18.66
N GLU A 404 -11.87 -22.06 -17.78
CA GLU A 404 -13.11 -22.84 -17.94
C GLU A 404 -14.37 -22.12 -17.43
N LEU A 405 -14.20 -20.94 -16.81
CA LEU A 405 -15.28 -20.12 -16.27
C LEU A 405 -15.62 -18.99 -17.26
N PRO A 406 -16.89 -18.61 -17.41
CA PRO A 406 -17.30 -17.59 -18.36
C PRO A 406 -16.74 -16.22 -17.97
N GLY A 407 -16.03 -15.58 -18.91
CA GLY A 407 -15.54 -14.21 -18.78
C GLY A 407 -16.59 -13.17 -19.23
N PRO A 408 -16.69 -12.01 -18.56
CA PRO A 408 -17.54 -10.92 -19.02
C PRO A 408 -17.01 -10.32 -20.33
N GLY A 409 -17.92 -9.94 -21.23
CA GLY A 409 -17.56 -9.17 -22.43
C GLY A 409 -17.03 -7.78 -22.09
N GLU A 410 -16.21 -7.20 -22.97
CA GLU A 410 -15.53 -5.91 -22.74
C GLU A 410 -16.51 -4.77 -22.39
N GLU A 411 -17.69 -4.72 -23.03
CA GLU A 411 -18.71 -3.71 -22.73
C GLU A 411 -19.27 -3.83 -21.30
N LYS A 412 -19.46 -5.07 -20.82
CA LYS A 412 -19.93 -5.34 -19.46
C LYS A 412 -18.86 -4.93 -18.44
N ILE A 413 -17.58 -5.21 -18.72
CA ILE A 413 -16.46 -4.79 -17.87
C ILE A 413 -16.43 -3.25 -17.74
N LYS A 414 -16.50 -2.53 -18.87
CA LYS A 414 -16.51 -1.06 -18.88
C LYS A 414 -17.71 -0.51 -18.10
N LEU A 415 -18.89 -1.11 -18.23
CA LEU A 415 -20.08 -0.71 -17.48
C LEU A 415 -19.88 -0.86 -15.97
N VAL A 416 -19.39 -2.02 -15.53
CA VAL A 416 -19.17 -2.35 -14.11
C VAL A 416 -18.12 -1.42 -13.47
N LEU A 417 -17.02 -1.15 -14.16
CA LEU A 417 -15.99 -0.21 -13.72
C LEU A 417 -16.54 1.23 -13.61
N ASN A 418 -17.37 1.66 -14.56
CA ASN A 418 -17.93 3.02 -14.53
C ASN A 418 -18.95 3.25 -13.41
N GLN A 419 -19.70 2.23 -13.00
CA GLN A 419 -20.73 2.33 -11.96
C GLN A 419 -20.15 2.44 -10.53
N SER A 420 -18.88 2.08 -10.34
CA SER A 420 -18.38 1.69 -9.02
C SER A 420 -17.23 2.52 -8.49
N ALA A 421 -16.63 3.43 -9.27
CA ALA A 421 -15.49 4.25 -8.84
C ALA A 421 -15.87 5.20 -7.68
N TRP A 422 -15.00 5.35 -6.67
CA TRP A 422 -15.18 6.32 -5.57
C TRP A 422 -15.21 7.80 -5.98
N THR A 423 -15.18 8.10 -7.28
CA THR A 423 -15.32 9.45 -7.81
C THR A 423 -16.56 9.64 -8.69
N SER A 424 -17.61 8.82 -8.53
CA SER A 424 -18.83 8.90 -9.34
C SER A 424 -20.13 8.74 -8.51
N GLN A 425 -20.72 9.88 -8.15
CA GLN A 425 -22.17 10.14 -8.02
C GLN A 425 -22.86 10.01 -6.64
N SER A 426 -22.92 11.15 -5.94
CA SER A 426 -24.17 11.69 -5.38
C SER A 426 -24.39 13.11 -5.88
N ASN A 427 -24.86 13.23 -7.13
CA ASN A 427 -25.52 14.43 -7.65
C ASN A 427 -26.90 14.02 -8.19
N SER A 428 -27.72 13.42 -7.33
CA SER A 428 -29.07 12.98 -7.70
C SER A 428 -30.10 14.11 -7.77
N PHE A 429 -29.68 15.37 -7.78
CA PHE A 429 -30.52 16.52 -8.14
C PHE A 429 -29.71 17.60 -8.86
N ALA A 430 -29.10 17.25 -9.98
CA ALA A 430 -28.76 18.22 -11.02
C ALA A 430 -28.80 17.51 -12.37
N SER A 431 -29.89 17.72 -13.12
CA SER A 431 -29.95 17.36 -14.54
C SER A 431 -28.74 17.95 -15.28
N GLY A 432 -28.01 17.10 -16.01
CA GLY A 432 -27.50 17.49 -17.33
C GLY A 432 -26.02 17.82 -17.55
N LEU A 433 -25.11 17.78 -16.57
CA LEU A 433 -23.68 18.06 -16.83
C LEU A 433 -22.73 17.11 -16.07
N LEU A 434 -22.31 16.02 -16.72
CA LEU A 434 -21.21 15.15 -16.28
C LEU A 434 -19.87 15.76 -16.75
N ARG A 435 -18.98 16.11 -15.82
CA ARG A 435 -17.60 16.55 -16.08
C ARG A 435 -16.74 15.34 -16.48
N LEU A 436 -16.08 15.39 -17.65
CA LEU A 436 -15.03 14.43 -18.07
C LEU A 436 -13.83 14.45 -17.10
N PRO A 437 -12.94 13.44 -17.08
CA PRO A 437 -11.80 13.40 -16.17
C PRO A 437 -10.98 14.67 -16.30
N GLY A 438 -11.00 15.49 -15.26
CA GLY A 438 -10.08 16.61 -15.10
C GLY A 438 -8.66 16.09 -14.92
N LYS A 439 -7.70 17.00 -14.84
CA LYS A 439 -6.33 16.68 -14.39
C LYS A 439 -6.35 15.83 -13.12
N SER A 440 -5.31 15.02 -12.95
CA SER A 440 -5.02 14.34 -11.68
C SER A 440 -5.15 15.32 -10.51
N GLU A 441 -5.58 14.84 -9.34
CA GLU A 441 -5.64 15.61 -8.09
C GLU A 441 -4.28 16.24 -7.73
N THR A 442 -3.18 15.67 -8.24
CA THR A 442 -1.82 16.23 -8.15
C THR A 442 -1.62 17.53 -8.94
N GLY A 443 -2.52 17.88 -9.85
CA GLY A 443 -2.38 18.97 -10.81
C GLY A 443 -1.35 18.71 -11.91
N LYS A 444 -0.71 17.53 -11.94
CA LYS A 444 0.32 17.15 -12.93
C LYS A 444 -0.28 16.38 -14.10
N THR A 445 0.43 16.42 -15.22
CA THR A 445 0.02 15.84 -16.50
C THR A 445 0.77 14.53 -16.75
N GLY A 446 0.05 13.45 -17.06
CA GLY A 446 0.64 12.18 -17.49
C GLY A 446 1.09 12.20 -18.96
N LEU A 447 1.76 11.14 -19.41
CA LEU A 447 2.12 10.93 -20.82
C LEU A 447 1.39 9.69 -21.36
N ILE A 448 0.72 9.85 -22.50
CA ILE A 448 0.02 8.73 -23.14
C ILE A 448 1.05 7.76 -23.71
N ASN A 449 0.93 6.48 -23.35
CA ASN A 449 1.71 5.42 -23.95
C ASN A 449 1.27 5.19 -25.40
N LEU A 450 2.17 5.41 -26.35
CA LEU A 450 1.95 5.27 -27.79
C LEU A 450 2.17 3.83 -28.30
N GLY A 451 2.25 2.85 -27.38
CA GLY A 451 2.55 1.45 -27.65
C GLY A 451 4.00 1.11 -27.31
N ASN A 452 4.22 0.42 -26.18
CA ASN A 452 5.56 0.06 -25.66
C ASN A 452 6.51 1.26 -25.49
N THR A 453 6.00 2.44 -25.17
CA THR A 453 6.78 3.70 -25.01
C THR A 453 7.00 4.13 -23.56
N CYS A 454 6.70 3.27 -22.59
CA CYS A 454 6.84 3.57 -21.16
C CYS A 454 8.30 3.88 -20.75
N TYR A 455 9.28 3.30 -21.45
CA TYR A 455 10.71 3.61 -21.29
C TYR A 455 10.99 5.10 -21.55
N MET A 456 10.40 5.67 -22.61
CA MET A 456 10.53 7.09 -22.95
C MET A 456 9.74 7.95 -21.97
N ASN A 457 8.50 7.59 -21.66
CA ASN A 457 7.63 8.38 -20.79
C ASN A 457 8.26 8.56 -19.40
N SER A 458 8.83 7.49 -18.83
CA SER A 458 9.50 7.53 -17.53
C SER A 458 10.72 8.45 -17.54
N ILE A 459 11.53 8.40 -18.59
CA ILE A 459 12.70 9.29 -18.74
C ILE A 459 12.28 10.75 -18.88
N ILE A 460 11.27 11.05 -19.69
CA ILE A 460 10.78 12.43 -19.88
C ILE A 460 10.25 13.00 -18.56
N GLN A 461 9.46 12.24 -17.80
CA GLN A 461 8.93 12.70 -16.50
C GLN A 461 10.05 12.89 -15.47
N THR A 462 11.08 12.04 -15.52
CA THR A 462 12.27 12.14 -14.67
C THR A 462 13.08 13.40 -15.00
N LEU A 463 13.33 13.70 -16.29
CA LEU A 463 13.98 14.94 -16.74
C LEU A 463 13.13 16.18 -16.48
N PHE A 464 11.80 16.09 -16.58
CA PHE A 464 10.88 17.18 -16.24
C PHE A 464 10.86 17.49 -14.73
N SER A 465 11.09 16.47 -13.89
CA SER A 465 11.22 16.61 -12.43
C SER A 465 12.54 17.25 -12.01
N ALA A 466 13.58 17.20 -12.87
CA ALA A 466 14.82 17.96 -12.70
C ALA A 466 14.55 19.46 -12.91
N THR A 467 14.18 20.15 -11.83
CA THR A 467 13.61 21.51 -11.88
C THR A 467 14.54 22.54 -12.53
N ASP A 468 15.85 22.46 -12.32
CA ASP A 468 16.81 23.37 -12.96
C ASP A 468 16.88 23.12 -14.48
N PHE A 469 16.95 21.85 -14.90
CA PHE A 469 16.94 21.50 -16.32
C PHE A 469 15.63 21.93 -16.99
N ARG A 470 14.47 21.65 -16.38
CA ARG A 470 13.15 22.11 -16.85
C ARG A 470 13.11 23.62 -17.05
N ARG A 471 13.54 24.39 -16.04
CA ARG A 471 13.55 25.86 -16.09
C ARG A 471 14.43 26.38 -17.21
N HIS A 472 15.64 25.84 -17.38
CA HIS A 472 16.53 26.23 -18.45
C HIS A 472 15.91 25.95 -19.82
N VAL A 473 15.39 24.74 -20.05
CA VAL A 473 14.72 24.35 -21.30
C VAL A 473 13.55 25.30 -21.62
N LEU A 474 12.69 25.62 -20.64
CA LEU A 474 11.57 26.54 -20.83
C LEU A 474 12.02 28.00 -21.11
N SER A 475 13.20 28.40 -20.65
CA SER A 475 13.75 29.73 -20.84
C SER A 475 14.47 29.96 -22.19
N LEU A 476 14.80 28.90 -22.93
CA LEU A 476 15.56 28.98 -24.18
C LEU A 476 14.82 29.80 -25.26
N ARG A 477 15.48 30.79 -25.84
CA ARG A 477 14.98 31.58 -26.99
C ARG A 477 15.37 30.92 -28.30
N LEU A 478 14.47 30.08 -28.80
CA LEU A 478 14.64 29.30 -30.02
C LEU A 478 13.80 29.91 -31.15
N ASN A 479 14.47 30.53 -32.14
CA ASN A 479 13.88 31.22 -33.30
C ASN A 479 13.33 30.23 -34.35
N ASP A 480 12.64 30.71 -35.40
CA ASP A 480 12.09 29.88 -36.49
C ASP A 480 13.12 28.96 -37.18
N ALA A 481 14.39 29.39 -37.27
CA ALA A 481 15.48 28.54 -37.80
C ALA A 481 15.74 27.28 -36.95
N THR A 482 15.31 27.27 -35.70
CA THR A 482 15.45 26.16 -34.74
C THR A 482 14.14 25.40 -34.52
N ALA A 483 13.08 25.70 -35.28
CA ALA A 483 11.75 25.10 -35.12
C ALA A 483 11.74 23.56 -35.23
N ASN A 484 12.64 23.00 -36.05
CA ASN A 484 12.75 21.55 -36.26
C ASN A 484 13.71 20.83 -35.31
N THR A 485 14.39 21.57 -34.42
CA THR A 485 15.37 20.99 -33.49
C THR A 485 14.72 20.08 -32.46
N LEU A 486 15.49 19.11 -31.95
CA LEU A 486 15.02 18.24 -30.87
C LEU A 486 14.79 19.05 -29.60
N MET A 487 15.64 20.04 -29.32
CA MET A 487 15.50 20.93 -28.17
C MET A 487 14.19 21.74 -28.20
N LYS A 488 13.76 22.27 -29.37
CA LYS A 488 12.46 22.96 -29.50
C LYS A 488 11.29 22.02 -29.24
N LYS A 489 11.37 20.77 -29.72
CA LYS A 489 10.34 19.75 -29.48
C LYS A 489 10.27 19.34 -28.00
N LEU A 490 11.41 19.25 -27.32
CA LEU A 490 11.48 19.03 -25.88
C LEU A 490 10.87 20.21 -25.10
N GLN A 491 11.23 21.44 -25.48
CA GLN A 491 10.66 22.66 -24.90
C GLN A 491 9.13 22.69 -25.05
N LEU A 492 8.61 22.36 -26.24
CA LEU A 492 7.18 22.28 -26.48
C LEU A 492 6.51 21.21 -25.59
N LEU A 493 7.13 20.04 -25.46
CA LEU A 493 6.64 18.97 -24.59
C LEU A 493 6.58 19.40 -23.12
N PHE A 494 7.65 20.01 -22.60
CA PHE A 494 7.69 20.53 -21.22
C PHE A 494 6.67 21.65 -21.00
N THR A 495 6.44 22.48 -22.01
CA THR A 495 5.40 23.51 -21.99
C THR A 495 4.01 22.87 -21.83
N PHE A 496 3.72 21.83 -22.61
CA PHE A 496 2.45 21.10 -22.49
C PHE A 496 2.30 20.40 -21.15
N LEU A 497 3.33 19.73 -20.65
CA LEU A 497 3.29 19.09 -19.32
C LEU A 497 2.97 20.08 -18.20
N SER A 498 3.47 21.32 -18.32
CA SER A 498 3.26 22.40 -17.33
C SER A 498 1.86 23.04 -17.44
N HIS A 499 1.33 23.24 -18.65
CA HIS A 499 0.17 24.13 -18.86
C HIS A 499 -1.04 23.56 -19.62
N THR A 500 -0.95 22.37 -20.23
CA THR A 500 -2.13 21.73 -20.87
C THR A 500 -3.23 21.52 -19.83
N GLN A 501 -4.50 21.54 -20.21
CA GLN A 501 -5.63 21.19 -19.33
C GLN A 501 -6.01 19.71 -19.42
N ARG A 502 -5.39 18.95 -20.33
CA ARG A 502 -5.59 17.51 -20.46
C ARG A 502 -5.02 16.77 -19.25
N ALA A 503 -5.60 15.63 -18.91
CA ALA A 503 -5.07 14.74 -17.88
C ALA A 503 -3.74 14.07 -18.31
N ALA A 504 -3.61 13.75 -19.61
CA ALA A 504 -2.40 13.22 -20.19
C ALA A 504 -2.13 13.81 -21.58
N TYR A 505 -0.85 13.99 -21.91
CA TYR A 505 -0.39 14.49 -23.20
C TYR A 505 0.22 13.37 -24.04
N ALA A 506 -0.05 13.33 -25.34
CA ALA A 506 0.55 12.35 -26.26
C ALA A 506 1.82 12.92 -26.90
N PRO A 507 3.03 12.46 -26.54
CA PRO A 507 4.29 13.03 -27.02
C PRO A 507 4.67 12.58 -28.44
N ARG A 508 3.72 12.51 -29.39
CA ARG A 508 3.94 11.95 -30.75
C ARG A 508 5.08 12.64 -31.51
N VAL A 509 5.03 13.97 -31.56
CA VAL A 509 6.03 14.79 -32.28
C VAL A 509 7.43 14.62 -31.69
N PHE A 510 7.51 14.47 -30.36
CA PHE A 510 8.78 14.27 -29.68
C PHE A 510 9.28 12.83 -29.83
N PHE A 511 8.40 11.83 -29.77
CA PHE A 511 8.73 10.43 -30.00
C PHE A 511 9.34 10.21 -31.39
N GLU A 512 8.70 10.72 -32.44
CA GLU A 512 9.20 10.60 -33.82
C GLU A 512 10.57 11.28 -33.99
N ALA A 513 10.82 12.37 -33.27
CA ALA A 513 12.06 13.11 -33.36
C ALA A 513 13.19 12.51 -32.51
N SER A 514 12.88 11.97 -31.32
CA SER A 514 13.88 11.54 -30.31
C SER A 514 14.22 10.06 -30.35
N ARG A 515 13.49 9.23 -31.13
CA ARG A 515 13.73 7.79 -31.21
C ARG A 515 15.11 7.47 -31.79
N PRO A 516 15.92 6.60 -31.14
CA PRO A 516 17.15 6.07 -31.73
C PRO A 516 16.88 5.37 -33.07
N PRO A 517 17.74 5.55 -34.09
CA PRO A 517 17.53 4.94 -35.41
C PRO A 517 17.37 3.42 -35.39
N TRP A 518 18.05 2.74 -34.45
CA TRP A 518 18.03 1.28 -34.28
C TRP A 518 16.88 0.75 -33.40
N PHE A 519 16.05 1.62 -32.83
CA PHE A 519 14.88 1.19 -32.04
C PHE A 519 13.70 0.90 -32.95
N ASN A 520 13.14 -0.31 -32.90
CA ASN A 520 11.96 -0.65 -33.69
C ASN A 520 10.70 0.00 -33.08
N ALA A 521 9.89 0.69 -33.89
CA ALA A 521 8.65 1.28 -33.40
C ALA A 521 7.71 0.18 -32.87
N GLY A 522 7.13 0.38 -31.69
CA GLY A 522 6.24 -0.56 -31.03
C GLY A 522 6.93 -1.72 -30.29
N SER A 523 8.27 -1.78 -30.27
CA SER A 523 9.02 -2.75 -29.44
C SER A 523 9.37 -2.16 -28.07
N GLN A 524 9.53 -3.01 -27.07
CA GLN A 524 10.06 -2.61 -25.76
C GLN A 524 11.57 -2.33 -25.87
N GLN A 525 12.05 -1.36 -25.08
CA GLN A 525 13.41 -0.83 -25.20
C GLN A 525 13.98 -0.48 -23.83
N ASP A 526 15.30 -0.37 -23.75
CA ASP A 526 16.02 0.03 -22.54
C ASP A 526 15.90 1.56 -22.30
N CYS A 527 15.41 1.96 -21.12
CA CYS A 527 15.20 3.38 -20.82
C CYS A 527 16.52 4.14 -20.59
N SER A 528 17.58 3.47 -20.14
CA SER A 528 18.91 4.08 -19.96
C SER A 528 19.60 4.32 -21.31
N GLU A 529 19.43 3.41 -22.26
CA GLU A 529 19.94 3.58 -23.63
C GLU A 529 19.24 4.75 -24.33
N TYR A 530 17.91 4.85 -24.19
CA TYR A 530 17.15 5.99 -24.66
C TYR A 530 17.63 7.31 -24.02
N LEU A 531 17.85 7.32 -22.70
CA LEU A 531 18.33 8.50 -21.98
C LEU A 531 19.70 8.96 -22.50
N ARG A 532 20.67 8.05 -22.64
CA ARG A 532 22.01 8.39 -23.17
C ARG A 532 21.93 8.96 -24.58
N PHE A 533 21.19 8.30 -25.47
CA PHE A 533 20.99 8.79 -26.83
C PHE A 533 20.32 10.18 -26.85
N LEU A 534 19.31 10.39 -26.01
CA LEU A 534 18.61 11.67 -25.92
C LEU A 534 19.54 12.79 -25.46
N LEU A 535 20.31 12.58 -24.38
CA LEU A 535 21.25 13.58 -23.86
C LEU A 535 22.37 13.89 -24.86
N ASP A 536 22.95 12.87 -25.49
CA ASP A 536 24.00 13.02 -26.50
C ASP A 536 23.51 13.81 -27.71
N ARG A 537 22.32 13.46 -28.22
CA ARG A 537 21.71 14.16 -29.35
C ARG A 537 21.38 15.62 -29.04
N LEU A 538 20.91 15.92 -27.83
CA LEU A 538 20.68 17.30 -27.39
C LEU A 538 21.99 18.07 -27.25
N HIS A 539 23.05 17.43 -26.73
CA HIS A 539 24.39 18.02 -26.63
C HIS A 539 24.97 18.36 -28.00
N GLU A 540 25.00 17.40 -28.92
CA GLU A 540 25.60 17.58 -30.25
C GLU A 540 24.83 18.58 -31.12
N GLU A 541 23.50 18.62 -31.01
CA GLU A 541 22.68 19.62 -31.71
C GLU A 541 22.97 21.04 -31.20
N GLU A 542 23.06 21.24 -29.88
CA GLU A 542 23.39 22.55 -29.28
C GLU A 542 24.80 23.01 -29.66
N LYS A 543 25.78 22.11 -29.57
CA LYS A 543 27.18 22.36 -29.93
C LYS A 543 27.34 22.72 -31.40
N THR A 544 26.66 22.01 -32.30
CA THR A 544 26.68 22.30 -33.74
C THR A 544 26.13 23.70 -34.02
N ILE A 545 25.05 24.11 -33.35
CA ILE A 545 24.48 25.45 -33.49
C ILE A 545 25.46 26.52 -33.01
N GLN A 546 26.13 26.30 -31.86
CA GLN A 546 27.14 27.23 -31.34
C GLN A 546 28.33 27.41 -32.30
N VAL A 547 28.82 26.32 -32.91
CA VAL A 547 29.92 26.36 -33.90
C VAL A 547 29.48 27.08 -35.18
N LEU A 548 28.27 26.85 -35.68
CA LEU A 548 27.76 27.53 -36.88
C LEU A 548 27.54 29.03 -36.66
N MET A 549 27.17 29.44 -35.44
CA MET A 549 27.02 30.85 -35.07
C MET A 549 28.35 31.58 -34.95
N THR A 550 29.41 30.89 -34.52
CA THR A 550 30.77 31.46 -34.40
C THR A 550 31.53 31.48 -35.73
N ALA A 551 31.11 30.72 -36.73
CA ALA A 551 31.80 30.56 -38.02
C ALA A 551 31.40 31.55 -39.15
N LYS A 552 30.57 32.58 -38.93
CA LYS A 552 30.29 33.62 -39.95
C LYS A 552 31.35 34.74 -39.93
N PRO A 553 32.17 34.93 -40.98
CA PRO A 553 33.19 35.98 -41.00
C PRO A 553 32.65 37.33 -41.51
N ASN A 554 33.19 38.41 -40.93
CA ASN A 554 33.00 39.81 -41.32
C ASN A 554 33.37 40.06 -42.79
N VAL A 555 32.46 40.65 -43.56
CA VAL A 555 32.76 41.29 -44.86
C VAL A 555 32.87 42.79 -44.62
N SER A 556 34.06 43.34 -44.82
CA SER A 556 34.38 44.78 -44.73
C SER A 556 33.76 45.57 -45.89
N PRO A 557 33.35 46.84 -45.69
CA PRO A 557 32.79 47.67 -46.75
C PRO A 557 33.90 48.38 -47.55
N GLY A 558 33.86 48.30 -48.87
CA GLY A 558 34.74 49.02 -49.79
C GLY A 558 33.96 49.97 -50.71
N ASN A 559 34.08 51.27 -50.42
CA ASN A 559 34.04 52.47 -51.28
C ASN A 559 33.16 52.57 -52.56
N GLY A 560 32.07 53.36 -52.43
CA GLY A 560 31.66 54.50 -53.31
C GLY A 560 31.08 54.24 -54.71
N PRO A 561 30.53 55.28 -55.39
CA PRO A 561 29.53 56.27 -54.92
C PRO A 561 28.39 56.52 -55.95
N SER A 562 27.48 57.46 -55.61
CA SER A 562 26.64 58.26 -56.52
C SER A 562 25.40 57.54 -57.10
N ASP A 563 24.20 58.13 -57.21
CA ASP A 563 23.65 59.43 -56.84
C ASP A 563 22.12 59.34 -56.97
N ASN A 564 21.43 60.26 -56.28
CA ASN A 564 20.20 60.98 -56.69
C ASN A 564 19.04 60.21 -57.34
N THR A 565 17.78 60.38 -56.91
CA THR A 565 17.00 61.61 -56.72
C THR A 565 15.75 61.20 -55.93
N GLY A 566 15.34 61.89 -54.86
CA GLY A 566 14.46 63.08 -54.92
C GLY A 566 12.98 62.65 -55.05
N GLY A 567 12.02 63.05 -54.22
CA GLY A 567 11.98 64.01 -53.14
C GLY A 567 10.60 63.99 -52.45
N GLU A 568 10.58 64.49 -51.21
CA GLU A 568 9.61 65.46 -50.67
C GLU A 568 8.12 65.06 -50.61
N THR A 569 7.43 65.03 -49.46
CA THR A 569 7.26 66.03 -48.39
C THR A 569 6.55 65.32 -47.19
N SER A 570 7.07 65.33 -45.95
CA SER A 570 6.84 66.30 -44.84
C SER A 570 5.38 66.78 -44.72
N ALA A 571 4.70 66.84 -43.57
CA ALA A 571 4.97 66.63 -42.14
C ALA A 571 3.57 66.70 -41.45
N LYS A 572 3.28 66.11 -40.28
CA LYS A 572 3.54 66.57 -38.91
C LYS A 572 2.74 65.63 -37.97
N ASP A 573 3.37 64.97 -36.99
CA ASP A 573 3.56 65.42 -35.58
C ASP A 573 2.40 64.89 -34.71
N ALA A 574 2.50 64.29 -33.52
CA ALA A 574 3.52 64.00 -32.51
C ALA A 574 3.05 62.70 -31.81
N GLY A 575 3.77 61.88 -31.05
CA GLY A 575 5.04 61.95 -30.33
C GLY A 575 4.90 60.95 -29.16
N VAL A 576 5.88 60.07 -28.96
CA VAL A 576 6.42 59.52 -27.69
C VAL A 576 7.34 58.35 -28.06
N SER A 577 8.62 58.52 -27.74
CA SER A 577 9.76 57.64 -28.03
C SER A 577 9.68 56.28 -27.32
N PRO A 578 10.13 55.17 -27.93
CA PRO A 578 10.61 54.00 -27.21
C PRO A 578 12.09 54.19 -26.84
N VAL A 579 12.39 54.04 -25.55
CA VAL A 579 13.72 54.02 -24.97
C VAL A 579 14.51 52.80 -25.48
N ALA A 580 15.80 53.03 -25.74
CA ALA A 580 16.80 52.10 -26.24
C ALA A 580 16.89 50.78 -25.45
N PRO A 581 17.35 49.68 -26.08
CA PRO A 581 17.63 48.43 -25.38
C PRO A 581 18.86 48.62 -24.48
N VAL A 582 18.65 48.46 -23.17
CA VAL A 582 19.71 48.45 -22.17
C VAL A 582 20.46 47.12 -22.26
N GLU A 583 21.76 47.23 -22.56
CA GLU A 583 22.75 46.17 -22.51
C GLU A 583 22.82 45.55 -21.10
N GLY A 584 22.42 44.28 -21.01
CA GLY A 584 22.66 43.43 -19.84
C GLY A 584 23.94 42.62 -20.05
N LYS A 585 24.93 42.87 -19.20
CA LYS A 585 26.26 42.26 -19.16
C LYS A 585 26.22 40.73 -19.31
N SER A 586 26.90 40.22 -20.33
CA SER A 586 27.27 38.81 -20.47
C SER A 586 28.28 38.43 -19.39
N GLU A 587 27.82 37.70 -18.38
CA GLU A 587 28.72 36.83 -17.60
C GLU A 587 29.35 35.82 -18.57
N GLY A 588 30.64 35.55 -18.39
CA GLY A 588 31.56 35.04 -19.42
C GLY A 588 31.11 33.79 -20.17
N ASN A 589 31.58 33.67 -21.41
CA ASN A 589 31.48 32.50 -22.28
C ASN A 589 31.79 31.20 -21.51
N ASP A 590 30.75 30.55 -20.98
CA ASP A 590 30.80 29.14 -20.67
C ASP A 590 30.51 28.42 -21.99
N GLU A 591 31.55 27.96 -22.69
CA GLU A 591 31.44 27.22 -23.97
C GLU A 591 30.71 25.87 -23.82
N ARG A 592 30.24 25.53 -22.62
CA ARG A 592 29.56 24.27 -22.31
C ARG A 592 28.09 24.28 -22.69
N THR A 593 27.62 23.18 -23.26
CA THR A 593 26.19 23.01 -23.59
C THR A 593 25.34 22.89 -22.32
N LEU A 594 24.01 23.05 -22.43
CA LEU A 594 23.11 22.85 -21.30
C LEU A 594 23.24 21.45 -20.69
N ILE A 595 23.45 20.43 -21.53
CA ILE A 595 23.65 19.05 -21.09
C ILE A 595 24.93 18.91 -20.27
N GLU A 596 26.04 19.51 -20.71
CA GLU A 596 27.30 19.48 -19.97
C GLU A 596 27.21 20.22 -18.64
N ARG A 597 26.49 21.35 -18.60
CA ARG A 597 26.30 22.13 -17.37
C ARG A 597 25.43 21.39 -16.34
N MET A 598 24.41 20.67 -16.79
CA MET A 598 23.44 20.01 -15.89
C MET A 598 23.84 18.58 -15.53
N PHE A 599 24.31 17.78 -16.49
CA PHE A 599 24.55 16.34 -16.31
C PHE A 599 26.02 15.94 -16.53
N GLY A 600 26.88 16.86 -16.99
CA GLY A 600 28.28 16.57 -17.33
C GLY A 600 29.21 16.51 -16.13
N GLY A 601 29.82 15.34 -15.92
CA GLY A 601 30.94 15.13 -15.00
C GLY A 601 32.24 14.76 -15.73
N ARG A 602 33.34 14.63 -14.99
CA ARG A 602 34.63 14.13 -15.52
C ARG A 602 35.20 13.04 -14.62
N LEU A 603 35.66 11.95 -15.23
CA LEU A 603 36.42 10.87 -14.62
C LEU A 603 37.87 10.95 -15.07
N SER A 604 38.80 10.64 -14.17
CA SER A 604 40.20 10.38 -14.51
C SER A 604 40.50 8.90 -14.28
N THR A 605 41.01 8.24 -15.32
CA THR A 605 41.51 6.86 -15.25
C THR A 605 43.04 6.89 -15.22
N GLY A 606 43.62 6.38 -14.14
CA GLY A 606 45.07 6.24 -13.98
C GLY A 606 45.49 4.78 -14.09
N ILE A 607 46.53 4.48 -14.87
CA ILE A 607 47.16 3.16 -14.95
C ILE A 607 48.62 3.29 -14.48
N ARG A 608 48.96 2.62 -13.37
CA ARG A 608 50.30 2.58 -12.80
C ARG A 608 50.95 1.23 -13.11
N CYS A 609 51.99 1.25 -13.94
CA CYS A 609 52.82 0.06 -14.18
C CYS A 609 53.53 -0.33 -12.89
N MET A 610 53.39 -1.59 -12.44
CA MET A 610 54.02 -2.04 -11.19
C MET A 610 55.53 -2.31 -11.32
N THR A 611 56.03 -2.43 -12.55
CA THR A 611 57.45 -2.71 -12.83
C THR A 611 58.29 -1.43 -12.85
N CYS A 612 57.84 -0.38 -13.54
CA CYS A 612 58.58 0.87 -13.68
C CYS A 612 57.94 2.07 -12.98
N ASN A 613 56.82 1.87 -12.28
CA ASN A 613 56.03 2.91 -11.59
C ASN A 613 55.59 4.08 -12.48
N SER A 614 55.61 3.93 -13.82
CA SER A 614 55.06 4.95 -14.71
C SER A 614 53.54 4.99 -14.60
N VAL A 615 52.99 6.19 -14.41
CA VAL A 615 51.55 6.43 -14.41
C VAL A 615 51.13 7.03 -15.75
N SER A 616 50.13 6.44 -16.37
CA SER A 616 49.41 7.00 -17.52
C SER A 616 48.04 7.46 -17.02
N GLU A 617 47.69 8.72 -17.25
CA GLU A 617 46.41 9.30 -16.82
C GLU A 617 45.61 9.78 -18.03
N LYS A 618 44.30 9.50 -18.04
CA LYS A 618 43.37 9.94 -19.09
C LYS A 618 42.09 10.45 -18.44
N GLU A 619 41.72 11.68 -18.76
CA GLU A 619 40.44 12.27 -18.35
C GLU A 619 39.37 12.05 -19.44
N GLU A 620 38.17 11.65 -19.03
CA GLU A 620 37.02 11.39 -19.90
C GLU A 620 35.75 12.02 -19.30
N PRO A 621 34.89 12.67 -20.12
CA PRO A 621 33.60 13.17 -19.66
C PRO A 621 32.59 12.04 -19.48
N PHE A 622 31.60 12.23 -18.60
CA PHE A 622 30.48 11.31 -18.43
C PHE A 622 29.16 12.06 -18.19
N THR A 623 28.03 11.43 -18.54
CA THR A 623 26.68 11.91 -18.23
C THR A 623 25.94 10.98 -17.27
N ASP A 624 26.26 9.68 -17.28
CA ASP A 624 25.82 8.69 -16.30
C ASP A 624 26.98 7.83 -15.78
N LEU A 625 26.83 7.28 -14.58
CA LEU A 625 27.70 6.22 -14.05
C LEU A 625 26.95 4.88 -14.12
N SER A 626 27.51 3.95 -14.89
CA SER A 626 26.96 2.60 -15.06
C SER A 626 27.51 1.67 -13.97
N LEU A 627 26.71 1.42 -12.93
CA LEU A 627 27.10 0.72 -11.73
C LEU A 627 26.89 -0.80 -11.88
N ALA A 628 27.99 -1.54 -11.92
CA ALA A 628 27.99 -3.00 -12.00
C ALA A 628 27.79 -3.64 -10.63
N PHE A 629 27.12 -4.80 -10.60
CA PHE A 629 27.01 -5.61 -9.40
C PHE A 629 28.30 -6.41 -9.19
N CYS A 630 28.75 -6.52 -7.94
CA CYS A 630 29.93 -7.30 -7.59
C CYS A 630 29.69 -8.80 -7.85
N PRO A 631 30.59 -9.54 -8.50
CA PRO A 631 30.42 -10.97 -8.76
C PRO A 631 30.36 -11.75 -7.45
N SER A 632 29.22 -12.38 -7.15
CA SER A 632 29.03 -13.20 -5.96
C SER A 632 30.03 -14.37 -5.95
N THR A 633 30.83 -14.50 -4.90
CA THR A 633 31.73 -15.65 -4.69
C THR A 633 30.93 -16.90 -4.33
N THR A 634 30.17 -17.45 -5.27
CA THR A 634 29.45 -18.72 -5.14
C THR A 634 29.50 -19.51 -6.45
N SER A 635 30.72 -19.85 -6.88
CA SER A 635 30.95 -21.02 -7.75
C SER A 635 32.44 -21.40 -7.74
N SER A 636 32.85 -22.27 -6.81
CA SER A 636 34.06 -23.08 -7.01
C SER A 636 33.65 -24.40 -7.67
N PRO A 637 34.29 -24.82 -8.78
CA PRO A 637 34.03 -26.10 -9.41
C PRO A 637 34.71 -27.22 -8.59
N LEU A 638 33.93 -28.16 -8.07
CA LEU A 638 34.45 -29.43 -7.60
C LEU A 638 34.59 -30.38 -8.80
N GLN A 639 35.83 -30.67 -9.19
CA GLN A 639 36.18 -31.82 -10.01
C GLN A 639 36.41 -33.04 -9.09
N THR A 640 35.79 -34.18 -9.39
CA THR A 640 36.54 -35.45 -9.57
C THR A 640 35.71 -36.50 -10.33
N GLU A 641 36.22 -36.81 -11.52
CA GLU A 641 36.21 -38.01 -12.39
C GLU A 641 35.18 -39.16 -12.33
N GLY A 642 34.79 -39.59 -13.55
CA GLY A 642 34.29 -40.92 -13.90
C GLY A 642 33.70 -40.96 -15.34
N PRO A 643 34.22 -41.75 -16.31
CA PRO A 643 34.00 -41.53 -17.74
C PRO A 643 32.96 -42.47 -18.37
N SER A 644 32.19 -41.99 -19.36
CA SER A 644 31.90 -42.72 -20.62
C SER A 644 30.86 -42.02 -21.52
N GLU A 645 31.32 -41.72 -22.74
CA GLU A 645 30.62 -41.78 -24.04
C GLU A 645 29.55 -40.73 -24.45
N GLU A 646 30.00 -39.89 -25.38
CA GLU A 646 29.34 -39.07 -26.40
C GLU A 646 28.55 -39.88 -27.47
N PRO A 647 27.91 -39.29 -28.52
CA PRO A 647 27.54 -37.88 -28.75
C PRO A 647 26.15 -37.62 -29.43
N ARG A 648 25.83 -36.31 -29.58
CA ARG A 648 25.12 -35.62 -30.68
C ARG A 648 23.77 -34.95 -30.33
N GLY A 649 23.80 -33.61 -30.33
CA GLY A 649 22.62 -32.72 -30.43
C GLY A 649 22.10 -32.60 -31.88
N PRO A 650 21.50 -31.47 -32.33
CA PRO A 650 21.20 -30.22 -31.61
C PRO A 650 19.72 -29.77 -31.75
N CYS A 651 19.41 -28.72 -31.00
CA CYS A 651 18.19 -27.93 -31.05
C CYS A 651 17.95 -27.32 -32.45
N GLN A 652 16.69 -27.32 -32.91
CA GLN A 652 16.17 -26.37 -33.89
C GLN A 652 14.79 -25.90 -33.42
N GLY A 653 14.65 -24.58 -33.28
CA GLY A 653 13.36 -23.94 -33.06
C GLY A 653 12.58 -23.79 -34.36
N ALA A 654 11.25 -23.74 -34.24
CA ALA A 654 10.38 -23.11 -35.22
C ALA A 654 9.00 -22.81 -34.60
N VAL A 655 8.40 -21.79 -35.21
CA VAL A 655 7.23 -21.02 -34.83
C VAL A 655 5.93 -21.69 -35.32
N ASN A 656 4.80 -21.33 -34.69
CA ASN A 656 3.40 -21.48 -35.12
C ASN A 656 2.63 -22.77 -34.77
N GLY A 657 1.60 -22.60 -33.92
CA GLY A 657 0.19 -22.74 -34.30
C GLY A 657 -0.44 -24.13 -34.41
N GLY A 658 -1.41 -24.40 -33.53
CA GLY A 658 -2.66 -25.09 -33.87
C GLY A 658 -2.74 -26.62 -33.72
N SER A 659 -3.55 -27.04 -32.74
CA SER A 659 -4.44 -28.22 -32.65
C SER A 659 -4.01 -29.59 -33.21
N GLU A 660 -3.93 -30.60 -32.34
CA GLU A 660 -4.89 -31.73 -32.22
C GLU A 660 -4.33 -32.83 -31.29
N ALA A 661 -5.19 -33.41 -30.45
CA ALA A 661 -4.92 -34.58 -29.60
C ALA A 661 -4.99 -35.90 -30.41
N PRO A 662 -4.41 -37.00 -29.89
CA PRO A 662 -5.31 -38.02 -29.32
C PRO A 662 -4.79 -38.73 -28.05
N GLU A 663 -5.73 -39.44 -27.43
CA GLU A 663 -5.80 -40.02 -26.08
C GLU A 663 -4.98 -41.31 -25.77
N ILE A 664 -5.10 -41.72 -24.48
CA ILE A 664 -4.96 -43.05 -23.83
C ILE A 664 -3.54 -43.36 -23.30
N GLY A 665 -3.20 -43.55 -22.02
CA GLY A 665 -3.85 -43.84 -20.72
C GLY A 665 -2.78 -44.54 -19.82
N PRO A 666 -3.13 -45.22 -18.71
CA PRO A 666 -3.53 -44.72 -17.39
C PRO A 666 -2.38 -44.59 -16.36
N SER A 667 -2.70 -43.90 -15.26
CA SER A 667 -1.96 -43.74 -13.99
C SER A 667 -1.36 -45.03 -13.37
N PRO A 668 -0.43 -44.87 -12.40
CA PRO A 668 -0.80 -45.27 -11.05
C PRO A 668 -0.50 -44.24 -9.95
N LYS A 669 -1.28 -44.40 -8.87
CA LYS A 669 -1.42 -43.61 -7.64
C LYS A 669 -0.20 -43.67 -6.69
N PRO A 670 -0.16 -42.80 -5.65
CA PRO A 670 1.06 -42.32 -5.01
C PRO A 670 1.51 -43.18 -3.83
N VAL A 671 2.83 -43.23 -3.61
CA VAL A 671 3.43 -43.77 -2.39
C VAL A 671 3.54 -42.65 -1.35
N THR A 672 2.89 -42.90 -0.22
CA THR A 672 2.95 -42.17 1.04
C THR A 672 4.39 -41.93 1.52
N ALA A 673 4.74 -40.66 1.77
CA ALA A 673 5.87 -40.32 2.64
C ALA A 673 5.50 -39.11 3.51
N SER A 674 5.21 -39.43 4.77
CA SER A 674 5.24 -38.53 5.91
C SER A 674 6.63 -37.94 6.08
N THR A 675 6.78 -36.61 6.02
CA THR A 675 7.90 -35.96 6.69
C THR A 675 7.58 -34.52 7.10
N THR A 676 7.71 -34.30 8.39
CA THR A 676 7.81 -33.05 9.14
C THR A 676 8.48 -31.90 8.39
N GLY A 677 7.77 -30.78 8.22
CA GLY A 677 8.34 -29.51 7.79
C GLY A 677 9.16 -28.89 8.92
N VAL A 678 10.48 -29.03 8.85
CA VAL A 678 11.43 -28.24 9.62
C VAL A 678 11.59 -26.91 8.89
N HIS A 679 11.24 -25.82 9.58
CA HIS A 679 11.59 -24.45 9.19
C HIS A 679 13.11 -24.36 8.97
N PHE A 680 13.53 -24.06 7.74
CA PHE A 680 14.91 -23.68 7.45
C PHE A 680 14.94 -22.16 7.19
N VAL A 681 15.44 -21.43 8.19
CA VAL A 681 15.85 -20.02 8.07
C VAL A 681 17.34 -20.03 7.72
N PRO A 682 17.79 -19.51 6.57
CA PRO A 682 19.18 -19.15 6.39
C PRO A 682 19.35 -17.69 6.83
N GLY A 683 19.86 -17.51 8.05
CA GLY A 683 20.46 -16.26 8.46
C GLY A 683 21.89 -16.17 7.92
N SER A 684 22.16 -15.16 7.10
CA SER A 684 23.50 -14.61 6.90
C SER A 684 23.40 -13.10 7.05
N SER A 685 23.92 -12.59 8.16
CA SER A 685 23.97 -11.18 8.55
C SER A 685 25.07 -10.44 7.76
N GLU A 686 24.82 -10.19 6.47
CA GLU A 686 25.53 -9.13 5.74
C GLU A 686 24.57 -7.94 5.56
N PRO A 687 25.06 -6.69 5.70
CA PRO A 687 24.23 -5.53 5.44
C PRO A 687 23.73 -5.56 3.98
N PRO A 688 22.48 -5.16 3.72
CA PRO A 688 21.93 -5.17 2.37
C PRO A 688 22.73 -4.23 1.46
N LEU A 689 23.07 -4.71 0.26
CA LEU A 689 23.79 -3.95 -0.77
C LEU A 689 23.14 -2.58 -1.00
N SER A 690 23.93 -1.51 -1.04
CA SER A 690 23.44 -0.14 -1.19
C SER A 690 24.02 0.55 -2.43
N VAL A 691 23.37 1.63 -2.88
CA VAL A 691 23.88 2.46 -4.00
C VAL A 691 25.30 2.98 -3.74
N PRO A 692 25.65 3.50 -2.54
CA PRO A 692 27.03 3.84 -2.20
C PRO A 692 28.02 2.69 -2.41
N ASP A 693 27.68 1.46 -2.00
CA ASP A 693 28.57 0.30 -2.18
C ASP A 693 28.86 0.03 -3.65
N LEU A 694 27.87 0.22 -4.52
CA LEU A 694 28.04 0.08 -5.97
C LEU A 694 28.89 1.20 -6.59
N VAL A 695 28.82 2.42 -6.06
CA VAL A 695 29.68 3.54 -6.46
C VAL A 695 31.11 3.30 -6.01
N ASP A 696 31.32 2.84 -4.78
CA ASP A 696 32.64 2.51 -4.25
C ASP A 696 33.27 1.34 -5.04
N TYR A 697 32.48 0.33 -5.38
CA TYR A 697 32.91 -0.76 -6.26
C TYR A 697 33.32 -0.25 -7.66
N PHE A 698 32.55 0.68 -8.23
CA PHE A 698 32.87 1.29 -9.53
C PHE A 698 34.19 2.09 -9.51
N LEU A 699 34.55 2.70 -8.37
CA LEU A 699 35.77 3.50 -8.20
C LEU A 699 36.95 2.70 -7.63
N ALA A 700 36.76 1.44 -7.25
CA ALA A 700 37.80 0.61 -6.66
C ALA A 700 38.95 0.36 -7.66
N PRO A 701 40.21 0.34 -7.20
CA PRO A 701 41.35 0.01 -8.04
C PRO A 701 41.31 -1.47 -8.46
N GLU A 702 41.64 -1.73 -9.72
CA GLU A 702 41.71 -3.05 -10.32
C GLU A 702 43.16 -3.40 -10.70
N ILE A 703 43.55 -4.65 -10.52
CA ILE A 703 44.86 -5.14 -10.96
C ILE A 703 44.72 -5.74 -12.37
N LEU A 704 45.41 -5.12 -13.33
CA LEU A 704 45.58 -5.60 -14.69
C LEU A 704 46.71 -6.61 -14.73
N ASP A 705 46.38 -7.91 -14.78
CA ASP A 705 47.35 -9.01 -14.87
C ASP A 705 46.96 -10.04 -15.94
N LYS A 706 47.87 -11.00 -16.17
CA LYS A 706 47.69 -12.15 -17.09
C LYS A 706 47.19 -11.71 -18.48
N GLU A 707 45.99 -12.14 -18.86
CA GLU A 707 45.34 -11.87 -20.14
C GLU A 707 44.93 -10.39 -20.32
N ASN A 708 44.79 -9.66 -19.23
CA ASN A 708 44.45 -8.23 -19.20
C ASN A 708 45.67 -7.34 -18.86
N ALA A 709 46.90 -7.87 -18.96
CA ALA A 709 48.11 -7.12 -18.63
C ALA A 709 48.27 -5.84 -19.48
N TYR A 710 48.76 -4.76 -18.86
CA TYR A 710 48.90 -3.45 -19.50
C TYR A 710 50.17 -3.37 -20.35
N PHE A 711 50.05 -2.96 -21.60
CA PHE A 711 51.23 -2.67 -22.42
C PHE A 711 51.88 -1.35 -22.01
N CYS A 712 52.96 -1.42 -21.24
CA CYS A 712 53.69 -0.24 -20.79
C CYS A 712 54.68 0.23 -21.86
N GLN A 713 54.44 1.41 -22.44
CA GLN A 713 55.34 2.00 -23.45
C GLN A 713 56.77 2.20 -22.94
N LYS A 714 56.96 2.51 -21.65
CA LYS A 714 58.31 2.64 -21.05
C LYS A 714 59.03 1.30 -20.91
N CYS A 715 58.30 0.20 -20.68
CA CYS A 715 58.88 -1.14 -20.57
C CYS A 715 58.89 -1.90 -21.91
N GLY A 716 58.22 -1.38 -22.95
CA GLY A 716 58.10 -2.00 -24.28
C GLY A 716 57.44 -3.39 -24.28
N SER A 717 56.66 -3.73 -23.25
CA SER A 717 56.13 -5.07 -23.01
C SER A 717 54.84 -5.05 -22.17
N LEU A 718 54.12 -6.17 -22.14
CA LEU A 718 52.97 -6.37 -21.25
C LEU A 718 53.45 -6.49 -19.80
N GLN A 719 52.87 -5.67 -18.93
CA GLN A 719 53.25 -5.53 -17.53
C GLN A 719 52.01 -5.60 -16.65
N ARG A 720 52.22 -6.13 -15.43
CA ARG A 720 51.22 -6.00 -14.37
C ARG A 720 51.06 -4.52 -14.01
N ALA A 721 49.82 -4.05 -13.96
CA ALA A 721 49.53 -2.66 -13.63
C ALA A 721 48.33 -2.56 -12.69
N GLU A 722 48.23 -1.44 -11.99
CA GLU A 722 47.05 -1.07 -11.23
C GLU A 722 46.29 0.01 -12.01
N ARG A 723 45.00 -0.22 -12.27
CA ARG A 723 44.09 0.74 -12.90
C ARG A 723 43.13 1.27 -11.84
N GLY A 724 43.08 2.58 -11.67
CA GLY A 724 42.15 3.26 -10.78
C GLY A 724 41.31 4.29 -11.53
N MET A 725 40.09 4.53 -11.06
CA MET A 725 39.18 5.54 -11.58
C MET A 725 38.79 6.50 -10.47
N ARG A 726 38.70 7.79 -10.77
CA ARG A 726 38.31 8.83 -9.81
C ARG A 726 37.46 9.90 -10.45
N VAL A 727 36.45 10.39 -9.74
CA VAL A 727 35.67 11.56 -10.18
C VAL A 727 36.50 12.82 -9.93
N VAL A 728 36.73 13.62 -10.96
CA VAL A 728 37.49 14.89 -10.86
C VAL A 728 36.59 16.12 -11.02
N ALA A 729 35.41 15.95 -11.63
CA ALA A 729 34.37 16.98 -11.65
C ALA A 729 32.98 16.33 -11.49
N ALA A 730 32.21 16.82 -10.53
CA ALA A 730 30.88 16.31 -10.22
C ALA A 730 29.78 17.11 -10.95
N PRO A 731 28.80 16.43 -11.58
CA PRO A 731 27.71 17.07 -12.32
C PRO A 731 26.68 17.73 -11.39
N GLU A 732 25.84 18.64 -11.90
CA GLU A 732 24.75 19.20 -11.09
C GLU A 732 23.67 18.15 -10.79
N TYR A 733 23.33 17.32 -11.78
CA TYR A 733 22.53 16.12 -11.64
C TYR A 733 23.37 14.89 -11.94
N LEU A 734 23.52 14.02 -10.93
CA LEU A 734 24.20 12.75 -11.06
C LEU A 734 23.21 11.67 -11.48
N ILE A 735 23.41 11.09 -12.65
CA ILE A 735 22.63 9.96 -13.16
C ILE A 735 23.39 8.67 -12.85
N LEU A 736 22.74 7.74 -12.17
CA LEU A 736 23.27 6.40 -11.89
C LEU A 736 22.40 5.36 -12.59
N THR A 737 23.02 4.51 -13.40
CA THR A 737 22.35 3.36 -14.04
C THR A 737 22.79 2.08 -13.35
N LEU A 738 21.87 1.37 -12.71
CA LEU A 738 22.18 0.07 -12.07
C LEU A 738 22.17 -1.02 -13.14
N LEU A 739 23.31 -1.65 -13.43
CA LEU A 739 23.43 -2.69 -14.45
C LEU A 739 22.85 -4.02 -13.97
N ARG A 740 21.50 -4.08 -13.90
CA ARG A 740 20.72 -5.21 -13.38
C ARG A 740 20.62 -6.38 -14.34
N PHE A 741 21.73 -6.77 -14.95
CA PHE A 741 21.76 -7.90 -15.86
C PHE A 741 23.08 -8.65 -15.75
N SER A 742 22.97 -9.97 -15.84
CA SER A 742 24.09 -10.90 -15.89
C SER A 742 23.95 -11.79 -17.12
N TYR A 743 25.06 -12.36 -17.59
CA TYR A 743 25.04 -13.32 -18.67
C TYR A 743 25.20 -14.73 -18.10
N ASP A 744 24.21 -15.60 -18.31
CA ASP A 744 24.32 -17.00 -17.95
C ASP A 744 25.06 -17.75 -19.05
N ALA A 745 26.33 -18.05 -18.80
CA ALA A 745 27.17 -18.79 -19.73
C ALA A 745 26.68 -20.22 -20.01
N LYS A 746 25.89 -20.84 -19.12
CA LYS A 746 25.36 -22.19 -19.33
C LYS A 746 24.16 -22.19 -20.27
N CYS A 747 23.27 -21.23 -20.10
CA CYS A 747 22.04 -21.13 -20.88
C CYS A 747 22.18 -20.23 -22.11
N HIS A 748 23.30 -19.52 -22.26
CA HIS A 748 23.52 -18.49 -23.28
C HIS A 748 22.44 -17.39 -23.30
N VAL A 749 21.90 -17.05 -22.13
CA VAL A 749 20.78 -16.11 -21.96
C VAL A 749 21.16 -15.01 -20.97
N ARG A 750 20.76 -13.77 -21.26
CA ARG A 750 20.85 -12.64 -20.34
C ARG A 750 19.79 -12.79 -19.25
N ARG A 751 20.15 -12.59 -17.98
CA ARG A 751 19.24 -12.66 -16.83
C ARG A 751 19.21 -11.34 -16.10
N LYS A 752 18.02 -10.90 -15.70
CA LYS A 752 17.83 -9.73 -14.82
C LYS A 752 18.34 -10.04 -13.41
N ILE A 753 19.05 -9.10 -12.80
CA ILE A 753 19.47 -9.16 -11.39
C ILE A 753 18.36 -8.53 -10.54
N LEU A 754 17.70 -9.38 -9.73
CA LEU A 754 16.57 -8.99 -8.88
C LEU A 754 16.99 -8.57 -7.46
N ASP A 755 18.29 -8.63 -7.15
CA ASP A 755 18.83 -8.32 -5.83
C ASP A 755 18.40 -6.93 -5.37
N ASN A 756 17.89 -6.83 -4.14
CA ASN A 756 17.48 -5.55 -3.59
C ASN A 756 18.70 -4.65 -3.36
N VAL A 757 18.60 -3.38 -3.75
CA VAL A 757 19.66 -2.37 -3.56
C VAL A 757 19.05 -1.20 -2.80
N THR A 758 19.60 -0.90 -1.62
CA THR A 758 19.13 0.19 -0.77
C THR A 758 19.47 1.54 -1.40
N ILE A 759 18.46 2.39 -1.61
CA ILE A 759 18.59 3.72 -2.23
C ILE A 759 18.50 4.80 -1.15
N PRO A 760 19.61 5.46 -0.78
CA PRO A 760 19.58 6.48 0.26
C PRO A 760 19.02 7.81 -0.27
N PRO A 761 18.24 8.57 0.51
CA PRO A 761 17.71 9.87 0.08
C PRO A 761 18.81 10.93 -0.02
N LEU A 762 19.92 10.76 0.72
CA LEU A 762 21.12 11.58 0.68
C LEU A 762 22.33 10.67 0.42
N MET A 763 23.19 11.05 -0.53
CA MET A 763 24.42 10.34 -0.87
C MET A 763 25.59 11.31 -0.92
N ARG A 764 26.82 10.83 -0.68
CA ARG A 764 28.05 11.61 -0.85
C ARG A 764 28.89 10.99 -1.97
N LEU A 765 29.24 11.78 -2.97
CA LEU A 765 30.12 11.36 -4.07
C LEU A 765 31.57 11.79 -3.76
N PRO A 766 32.56 10.90 -3.79
CA PRO A 766 33.97 11.26 -3.63
C PRO A 766 34.50 11.94 -4.90
N VAL A 767 35.08 13.13 -4.75
CA VAL A 767 35.64 13.94 -5.85
C VAL A 767 37.07 14.34 -5.51
N HIS A 768 38.00 14.10 -6.42
CA HIS A 768 39.41 14.42 -6.23
C HIS A 768 39.77 15.70 -6.98
N ALA A 769 40.43 16.63 -6.29
CA ALA A 769 40.93 17.85 -6.92
C ALA A 769 42.08 17.53 -7.89
N PRO A 770 42.14 18.15 -9.08
CA PRO A 770 43.27 17.98 -9.99
C PRO A 770 44.56 18.56 -9.36
N PRO A 771 45.73 17.93 -9.55
CA PRO A 771 47.00 18.48 -9.07
C PRO A 771 47.35 19.79 -9.80
N PRO A 772 47.96 20.78 -9.11
CA PRO A 772 48.39 22.03 -9.75
C PRO A 772 49.48 21.76 -10.80
N LYS A 773 49.29 22.26 -12.03
CA LYS A 773 50.25 22.13 -13.13
C LYS A 773 51.51 22.96 -12.82
N HIS A 774 52.61 22.32 -12.40
CA HIS A 774 53.92 22.98 -12.32
C HIS A 774 54.62 22.97 -13.69
N SER A 775 55.10 24.15 -14.08
CA SER A 775 55.92 24.43 -15.25
C SER A 775 57.26 23.71 -15.18
N SER A 776 57.72 23.24 -16.34
CA SER A 776 58.99 22.57 -16.55
C SER A 776 60.20 23.48 -16.28
N SER A 777 61.18 22.98 -15.53
CA SER A 777 62.58 23.33 -15.76
C SER A 777 63.52 22.20 -15.32
N SER A 778 64.58 22.07 -16.10
CA SER A 778 65.61 21.03 -16.17
C SER A 778 66.55 20.95 -14.97
N SER A 779 67.00 19.74 -14.61
CA SER A 779 68.43 19.41 -14.45
C SER A 779 68.63 17.93 -14.07
N SER A 780 69.74 17.36 -14.52
CA SER A 780 70.15 15.96 -14.44
C SER A 780 71.26 15.78 -13.36
N PRO A 781 71.90 14.59 -13.18
CA PRO A 781 71.91 13.78 -11.95
C PRO A 781 73.25 13.86 -11.17
N PRO A 782 73.43 13.12 -10.05
CA PRO A 782 74.34 11.95 -10.18
C PRO A 782 74.11 10.74 -9.22
N SER A 783 74.58 9.59 -9.72
CA SER A 783 75.35 8.48 -9.08
C SER A 783 74.77 7.55 -7.99
N SER A 784 74.69 6.27 -8.37
CA SER A 784 74.72 4.99 -7.62
C SER A 784 76.08 4.74 -6.91
N PRO A 785 76.41 3.56 -6.28
CA PRO A 785 75.63 2.33 -5.99
C PRO A 785 75.87 1.71 -4.57
N LEU A 786 75.24 0.56 -4.26
CA LEU A 786 75.74 -0.67 -3.56
C LEU A 786 74.52 -1.48 -3.03
N GLN A 787 74.14 -2.62 -3.63
CA GLN A 787 74.52 -4.03 -3.29
C GLN A 787 74.12 -4.43 -1.86
N VAL A 788 73.44 -5.54 -1.49
CA VAL A 788 73.26 -6.94 -1.95
C VAL A 788 72.32 -7.56 -0.86
N ASP A 789 71.28 -8.37 -1.05
CA ASP A 789 71.23 -9.80 -1.45
C ASP A 789 69.75 -10.26 -1.55
N SER A 790 69.46 -11.18 -2.47
CA SER A 790 68.25 -12.03 -2.49
C SER A 790 68.56 -13.39 -1.82
N PRO A 791 67.59 -14.23 -1.42
CA PRO A 791 66.85 -15.05 -2.39
C PRO A 791 65.35 -15.28 -2.06
N GLU A 792 64.73 -15.91 -3.04
CA GLU A 792 63.32 -16.19 -3.31
C GLU A 792 62.61 -17.12 -2.32
N SER A 793 61.28 -16.98 -2.20
CA SER A 793 60.25 -18.05 -2.32
C SER A 793 58.92 -17.48 -1.80
N SER A 794 58.03 -17.01 -2.68
CA SER A 794 56.92 -17.79 -3.28
C SER A 794 55.65 -17.82 -2.42
N GLU A 795 54.58 -17.32 -3.02
CA GLU A 795 53.16 -17.65 -2.80
C GLU A 795 52.31 -16.89 -1.75
N ASN A 796 51.55 -15.95 -2.31
CA ASN A 796 50.07 -15.91 -2.31
C ASN A 796 49.33 -15.82 -0.97
N LEU A 797 48.98 -14.59 -0.58
CA LEU A 797 47.88 -14.33 0.36
C LEU A 797 47.02 -13.14 -0.13
N ALA A 798 45.90 -13.41 -0.78
CA ALA A 798 44.84 -12.43 -1.01
C ALA A 798 43.49 -13.11 -1.27
N LYS A 799 42.96 -13.80 -0.27
CA LYS A 799 41.52 -14.04 -0.12
C LYS A 799 41.18 -14.00 1.37
N LYS A 800 40.75 -12.82 1.83
CA LYS A 800 39.80 -12.58 2.93
C LYS A 800 39.89 -11.12 3.34
N LEU A 801 38.87 -10.34 3.03
CA LEU A 801 38.50 -9.20 3.86
C LEU A 801 36.98 -9.21 4.04
N LYS A 802 36.58 -9.55 5.27
CA LYS A 802 35.34 -9.08 5.92
C LYS A 802 35.67 -7.73 6.57
N PRO A 803 34.70 -6.81 6.71
CA PRO A 803 34.91 -5.59 7.47
C PRO A 803 34.76 -5.89 8.97
N SER A 804 35.80 -5.61 9.76
CA SER A 804 35.69 -5.46 11.21
C SER A 804 36.13 -4.06 11.58
N GLN A 805 35.27 -3.36 12.32
CA GLN A 805 35.57 -2.12 13.03
C GLN A 805 36.94 -2.18 13.70
N ARG A 806 37.80 -1.20 13.43
CA ARG A 806 38.83 -0.82 14.38
C ARG A 806 39.29 0.62 14.18
N GLU A 807 39.57 1.21 15.32
CA GLU A 807 39.86 2.59 15.62
C GLU A 807 41.03 3.16 14.83
N GLU A 808 40.98 4.47 14.65
CA GLU A 808 42.04 5.32 14.12
C GLU A 808 43.31 5.18 14.98
N GLU A 809 44.37 4.63 14.39
CA GLU A 809 45.75 4.95 14.78
C GLU A 809 46.52 5.29 13.50
N GLU A 810 46.79 6.59 13.34
CA GLU A 810 47.73 7.15 12.39
C GLU A 810 49.15 6.60 12.66
N THR A 811 49.71 5.90 11.69
CA THR A 811 51.17 5.90 11.47
C THR A 811 51.45 5.97 9.98
N GLY A 812 52.07 7.08 9.58
CA GLY A 812 52.20 7.51 8.19
C GLY A 812 53.09 6.66 7.31
N LEU A 813 52.65 6.52 6.06
CA LEU A 813 53.48 6.52 4.86
C LEU A 813 52.66 7.22 3.77
N GLU A 814 52.96 8.50 3.54
CA GLU A 814 52.32 9.33 2.51
C GLU A 814 52.55 8.77 1.10
N GLY A 815 51.45 8.50 0.40
CA GLY A 815 51.41 8.09 -1.00
C GLY A 815 50.64 9.09 -1.87
N VAL A 816 51.32 10.16 -2.28
CA VAL A 816 51.23 10.87 -3.59
C VAL A 816 49.89 11.50 -4.06
N TRP A 817 48.76 11.49 -3.34
CA TRP A 817 47.51 12.10 -3.85
C TRP A 817 46.74 12.98 -2.84
N PRO A 818 46.15 14.12 -3.26
CA PRO A 818 45.40 15.01 -2.38
C PRO A 818 44.11 14.36 -1.85
N ALA A 819 43.69 14.78 -0.64
CA ALA A 819 42.49 14.29 0.04
C ALA A 819 41.21 14.45 -0.81
N ALA A 820 40.34 13.43 -0.79
CA ALA A 820 39.06 13.44 -1.50
C ALA A 820 38.05 14.40 -0.85
N GLN A 821 37.39 15.24 -1.65
CA GLN A 821 36.26 16.05 -1.20
C GLN A 821 34.95 15.28 -1.44
N PHE A 822 34.09 15.20 -0.42
CA PHE A 822 32.78 14.56 -0.54
C PHE A 822 31.70 15.58 -0.92
N VAL A 823 31.10 15.40 -2.09
CA VAL A 823 30.02 16.26 -2.59
C VAL A 823 28.65 15.67 -2.20
N PRO A 824 27.80 16.38 -1.45
CA PRO A 824 26.48 15.90 -1.07
C PRO A 824 25.47 15.97 -2.21
N TYR A 825 24.63 14.94 -2.31
CA TYR A 825 23.61 14.73 -3.34
C TYR A 825 22.29 14.28 -2.73
N VAL A 826 21.18 14.85 -3.20
CA VAL A 826 19.82 14.58 -2.74
C VAL A 826 19.03 13.85 -3.84
N LEU A 827 18.35 12.76 -3.50
CA LEU A 827 17.60 11.95 -4.47
C LEU A 827 16.47 12.79 -5.10
N SER A 828 16.45 12.90 -6.42
CA SER A 828 15.45 13.67 -7.17
C SER A 828 14.36 12.78 -7.75
N SER A 829 14.76 11.65 -8.35
CA SER A 829 13.85 10.75 -9.05
C SER A 829 14.44 9.34 -9.22
N VAL A 830 13.54 8.37 -9.40
CA VAL A 830 13.86 6.94 -9.54
C VAL A 830 13.01 6.37 -10.67
N VAL A 831 13.64 5.74 -11.65
CA VAL A 831 12.95 4.95 -12.69
C VAL A 831 12.99 3.48 -12.29
N MET A 832 11.82 2.86 -12.23
CA MET A 832 11.63 1.45 -11.91
C MET A 832 11.42 0.65 -13.19
N HIS A 833 11.96 -0.57 -13.21
CA HIS A 833 11.64 -1.58 -14.21
C HIS A 833 10.91 -2.75 -13.55
N SER A 834 9.66 -2.96 -13.93
CA SER A 834 8.83 -4.11 -13.52
C SER A 834 8.91 -5.21 -14.57
N GLY A 835 9.40 -6.39 -14.18
CA GLY A 835 9.52 -7.57 -15.05
C GLY A 835 10.49 -8.61 -14.49
N MET A 836 10.28 -9.90 -14.80
CA MET A 836 11.19 -10.98 -14.38
C MET A 836 12.42 -11.11 -15.29
N SER A 837 12.30 -10.65 -16.54
CA SER A 837 13.29 -10.77 -17.60
C SER A 837 13.94 -9.42 -17.89
N SER A 838 15.11 -9.44 -18.55
CA SER A 838 15.78 -8.24 -19.06
C SER A 838 15.31 -7.83 -20.47
N GLU A 839 14.44 -8.63 -21.08
CA GLU A 839 13.96 -8.51 -22.46
C GLU A 839 12.54 -7.92 -22.53
N SER A 840 11.77 -8.03 -21.43
CA SER A 840 10.43 -7.46 -21.35
C SER A 840 10.09 -6.88 -19.97
N GLY A 841 9.18 -5.91 -19.98
CA GLY A 841 8.66 -5.30 -18.76
C GLY A 841 7.96 -3.96 -18.99
N HIS A 842 7.71 -3.27 -17.88
CA HIS A 842 7.09 -1.94 -17.86
C HIS A 842 7.92 -0.97 -17.03
N TYR A 843 8.06 0.26 -17.53
CA TYR A 843 8.75 1.34 -16.83
C TYR A 843 7.77 2.33 -16.24
N TYR A 844 8.02 2.74 -15.00
CA TYR A 844 7.37 3.87 -14.36
C TYR A 844 8.42 4.65 -13.55
N SER A 845 8.08 5.87 -13.14
CA SER A 845 9.03 6.74 -12.44
C SER A 845 8.44 7.43 -11.23
N TYR A 846 9.28 7.60 -10.21
CA TYR A 846 9.03 8.43 -9.06
C TYR A 846 9.82 9.74 -9.20
N GLY A 847 9.23 10.86 -8.82
CA GLY A 847 9.93 12.15 -8.83
C GLY A 847 9.36 13.14 -7.83
N ARG A 848 10.19 14.10 -7.43
CA ARG A 848 9.79 15.25 -6.62
C ARG A 848 10.35 16.55 -7.21
N ASN A 849 9.68 17.67 -6.96
CA ASN A 849 10.22 18.98 -7.34
C ASN A 849 11.12 19.50 -6.20
N LEU A 850 12.43 19.55 -6.43
CA LEU A 850 13.37 20.17 -5.48
C LEU A 850 13.46 21.68 -5.77
N ASN A 851 13.18 22.53 -4.77
CA ASN A 851 13.40 23.97 -4.84
C ASN A 851 14.72 24.34 -4.14
N GLY A 852 15.43 25.37 -4.61
CA GLY A 852 16.76 25.75 -4.10
C GLY A 852 16.84 26.14 -2.62
N ALA A 853 15.71 26.25 -1.91
CA ALA A 853 15.65 26.54 -0.47
C ALA A 853 15.61 25.28 0.43
N ASP A 854 15.31 24.09 -0.12
CA ASP A 854 15.15 22.86 0.67
C ASP A 854 16.51 22.28 1.15
N GLY A 855 17.63 22.83 0.65
CA GLY A 855 18.98 22.48 1.07
C GLY A 855 19.39 23.01 2.45
N ALA A 856 18.60 23.89 3.07
CA ALA A 856 18.97 24.58 4.32
C ALA A 856 18.37 23.97 5.61
N GLN A 857 17.48 22.97 5.51
CA GLN A 857 16.80 22.38 6.69
C GLN A 857 17.52 21.15 7.30
N HIS A 858 18.67 20.75 6.77
CA HIS A 858 19.42 19.60 7.25
C HIS A 858 20.82 19.98 7.77
N HIS A 859 20.92 20.83 8.81
CA HIS A 859 22.15 20.96 9.59
C HIS A 859 21.90 21.17 11.10
N LEU A 860 22.53 20.27 11.88
CA LEU A 860 22.81 20.23 13.33
C LEU A 860 21.64 20.05 14.32
N ALA A 861 21.43 18.79 14.72
CA ALA A 861 21.29 18.47 16.14
C ALA A 861 22.59 17.79 16.59
N ASN A 862 23.45 18.54 17.30
CA ASN A 862 24.47 17.97 18.17
C ASN A 862 24.20 18.52 19.58
N PRO A 863 24.14 17.69 20.62
CA PRO A 863 23.77 18.14 21.96
C PRO A 863 25.01 18.68 22.67
N LEU A 864 24.90 19.84 23.35
CA LEU A 864 25.58 20.21 24.60
C LEU A 864 25.45 21.72 24.89
N ALA A 865 25.30 22.04 26.19
CA ALA A 865 25.46 23.34 26.88
C ALA A 865 24.21 24.24 27.13
N LEU A 866 23.65 24.06 28.34
CA LEU A 866 23.45 25.06 29.43
C LEU A 866 22.83 26.45 29.15
N GLY A 867 21.79 26.77 29.94
CA GLY A 867 21.28 28.13 30.22
C GLY A 867 19.79 28.12 30.56
N GLU A 868 19.41 27.76 31.79
CA GLU A 868 18.90 28.69 32.83
C GLU A 868 17.45 29.19 32.62
N GLU A 869 16.53 28.59 33.38
CA GLU A 869 15.20 29.13 33.72
C GLU A 869 15.17 29.35 35.25
N PRO A 870 14.72 30.51 35.77
CA PRO A 870 14.72 30.77 37.21
C PRO A 870 13.40 30.36 37.90
N GLY A 871 13.52 29.37 38.79
CA GLY A 871 13.19 29.46 40.22
C GLY A 871 11.74 29.67 40.68
N ASN A 872 11.18 28.65 41.35
CA ASN A 872 10.69 28.65 42.76
C ASN A 872 9.83 27.38 42.99
N GLY A 873 9.94 26.57 44.04
CA GLY A 873 10.80 26.56 45.22
C GLY A 873 10.43 25.36 46.11
N GLN A 874 11.40 24.92 46.93
CA GLN A 874 11.28 24.30 48.28
C GLN A 874 10.50 22.95 48.41
N THR A 875 10.94 21.87 49.07
CA THR A 875 12.04 21.58 49.99
C THR A 875 12.15 20.05 50.20
N GLU A 876 13.37 19.53 50.09
CA GLU A 876 14.06 18.48 50.86
C GLU A 876 13.61 16.98 51.03
N PRO A 877 14.60 16.07 51.24
CA PRO A 877 14.54 14.66 50.82
C PRO A 877 14.77 13.63 51.96
N ILE A 878 14.32 12.38 51.81
CA ILE A 878 14.87 11.24 52.57
C ILE A 878 14.93 9.97 51.69
N ALA A 879 16.09 9.32 51.75
CA ALA A 879 16.57 8.18 50.98
C ALA A 879 16.00 6.82 51.41
N LEU A 880 16.08 5.80 50.53
CA LEU A 880 16.86 4.55 50.71
C LEU A 880 16.56 3.48 49.64
N THR A 881 17.60 3.20 48.85
CA THR A 881 18.16 1.88 48.45
C THR A 881 17.37 0.83 47.63
N CYS A 882 17.95 0.53 46.45
CA CYS A 882 18.36 -0.77 45.88
C CYS A 882 17.33 -1.93 45.91
N SER A 883 17.02 -2.66 44.84
CA SER A 883 17.94 -3.39 43.93
C SER A 883 17.11 -4.13 42.86
N GLY A 884 17.71 -4.43 41.70
CA GLY A 884 17.33 -5.63 40.92
C GLY A 884 16.73 -5.37 39.55
N ALA A 885 17.61 -5.34 38.55
CA ALA A 885 17.32 -5.20 37.12
C ALA A 885 16.66 -6.46 36.51
N THR A 886 15.83 -6.24 35.48
CA THR A 886 15.91 -6.95 34.18
C THR A 886 15.19 -6.13 33.11
N HIS A 887 15.95 -5.60 32.15
CA HIS A 887 15.45 -5.02 30.91
C HIS A 887 14.93 -6.12 29.96
N PRO A 888 13.96 -5.78 29.11
CA PRO A 888 14.22 -5.85 27.68
C PRO A 888 14.01 -4.49 27.00
N LYS A 889 14.94 -4.14 26.12
CA LYS A 889 14.88 -2.99 25.22
C LYS A 889 13.86 -3.28 24.13
N GLN A 890 12.87 -2.40 23.98
CA GLN A 890 12.06 -2.29 22.77
C GLN A 890 12.37 -0.90 22.19
N GLU A 891 13.10 -0.88 21.08
CA GLU A 891 13.37 0.32 20.31
C GLU A 891 12.05 0.82 19.73
N VAL A 892 11.64 1.99 20.21
CA VAL A 892 10.52 2.76 19.66
C VAL A 892 11.11 3.62 18.54
N GLU A 893 10.90 3.21 17.29
CA GLU A 893 11.18 4.05 16.12
C GLU A 893 10.21 5.24 16.11
N VAL A 894 10.75 6.42 16.43
CA VAL A 894 10.06 7.71 16.32
C VAL A 894 10.21 8.21 14.88
N TYR A 895 9.23 7.92 14.02
CA TYR A 895 9.09 8.66 12.75
C TYR A 895 8.28 9.94 13.00
N GLY A 896 9.00 11.07 13.06
CA GLY A 896 8.42 12.40 12.99
C GLY A 896 7.82 12.65 11.60
N SER A 897 6.59 13.17 11.61
CA SER A 897 5.82 13.71 10.49
C SER A 897 6.68 14.53 9.50
N GLN A 898 7.08 13.92 8.39
CA GLN A 898 7.46 14.63 7.15
C GLN A 898 6.19 14.81 6.29
N ALA A 899 6.00 16.03 5.77
CA ALA A 899 4.80 16.40 5.04
C ALA A 899 4.52 15.45 3.86
N ALA A 900 3.32 14.87 3.82
CA ALA A 900 2.88 13.82 2.89
C ALA A 900 2.61 14.31 1.44
N GLY A 901 3.38 15.27 0.90
CA GLY A 901 3.04 15.98 -0.34
C GLY A 901 4.07 16.00 -1.49
N ASP A 902 5.31 15.54 -1.28
CA ASP A 902 6.39 15.92 -2.20
C ASP A 902 6.69 14.92 -3.33
N TRP A 903 6.34 13.64 -3.15
CA TRP A 903 6.65 12.59 -4.12
C TRP A 903 5.45 12.27 -5.02
N LEU A 904 5.75 12.11 -6.30
CA LEU A 904 4.78 11.78 -7.35
C LEU A 904 5.20 10.47 -8.02
N LEU A 905 4.22 9.61 -8.27
CA LEU A 905 4.35 8.44 -9.13
C LEU A 905 3.79 8.77 -10.51
N PHE A 906 4.63 8.66 -11.52
CA PHE A 906 4.31 8.80 -12.93
C PHE A 906 4.27 7.43 -13.58
N ASN A 907 3.06 6.98 -13.92
CA ASN A 907 2.83 5.74 -14.65
C ASN A 907 2.01 6.06 -15.91
N ASP A 908 2.71 6.37 -17.00
CA ASP A 908 2.14 6.84 -18.26
C ASP A 908 1.11 7.96 -18.05
N SER A 909 -0.17 7.71 -18.39
CA SER A 909 -1.24 8.70 -18.34
C SER A 909 -1.67 9.06 -16.93
N ARG A 910 -1.27 8.27 -15.93
CA ARG A 910 -1.67 8.42 -14.53
C ARG A 910 -0.53 9.05 -13.71
N VAL A 911 -0.90 10.07 -12.94
CA VAL A 911 0.00 10.70 -11.96
C VAL A 911 -0.69 10.68 -10.60
N THR A 912 0.01 10.19 -9.58
CA THR A 912 -0.54 10.01 -8.22
C THR A 912 0.46 10.47 -7.17
N PHE A 913 -0.02 10.89 -5.99
CA PHE A 913 0.85 11.17 -4.86
C PHE A 913 1.40 9.87 -4.27
N THR A 914 2.63 9.93 -3.74
CA THR A 914 3.27 8.81 -3.05
C THR A 914 4.23 9.31 -1.97
N SER A 915 4.91 8.39 -1.27
CA SER A 915 5.84 8.71 -0.19
C SER A 915 7.24 8.16 -0.48
N LEU A 916 8.28 8.77 0.11
CA LEU A 916 9.66 8.27 0.02
C LEU A 916 9.77 6.82 0.55
N GLY A 917 9.05 6.49 1.62
CA GLY A 917 9.02 5.14 2.18
C GLY A 917 8.44 4.11 1.22
N SER A 918 7.50 4.51 0.36
CA SER A 918 6.98 3.67 -0.72
C SER A 918 8.07 3.39 -1.77
N VAL A 919 8.82 4.43 -2.19
CA VAL A 919 9.91 4.32 -3.18
C VAL A 919 11.03 3.38 -2.71
N GLN A 920 11.42 3.46 -1.44
CA GLN A 920 12.51 2.65 -0.90
C GLN A 920 12.12 1.19 -0.66
N ASN A 921 10.83 0.91 -0.45
CA ASN A 921 10.34 -0.44 -0.16
C ASN A 921 9.78 -1.19 -1.37
N VAL A 922 9.82 -0.61 -2.58
CA VAL A 922 9.20 -1.24 -3.77
C VAL A 922 9.76 -2.63 -4.02
N THR A 923 11.07 -2.81 -4.08
CA THR A 923 11.68 -4.12 -4.38
C THR A 923 11.46 -5.15 -3.27
N ASN A 924 11.28 -4.71 -2.01
CA ASN A 924 10.89 -5.60 -0.91
C ASN A 924 9.43 -6.07 -1.02
N ARG A 925 8.53 -5.19 -1.46
CA ARG A 925 7.09 -5.49 -1.65
C ARG A 925 6.83 -6.26 -2.94
N PHE A 926 7.57 -5.92 -3.99
CA PHE A 926 7.44 -6.45 -5.34
C PHE A 926 8.82 -6.86 -5.87
N PRO A 927 9.25 -8.12 -5.67
CA PRO A 927 10.59 -8.59 -6.06
C PRO A 927 10.90 -8.46 -7.57
N LYS A 928 9.86 -8.34 -8.41
CA LYS A 928 9.99 -8.14 -9.87
C LYS A 928 10.31 -6.69 -10.25
N ASP A 929 10.08 -5.75 -9.33
CA ASP A 929 10.17 -4.32 -9.55
C ASP A 929 11.47 -3.80 -8.96
N THR A 930 12.38 -3.41 -9.83
CA THR A 930 13.75 -3.06 -9.45
C THR A 930 14.08 -1.66 -9.95
N ALA A 931 14.65 -0.83 -9.07
CA ALA A 931 15.15 0.49 -9.47
C ALA A 931 16.26 0.34 -10.50
N TYR A 932 16.21 1.13 -11.58
CA TYR A 932 17.10 0.98 -12.72
C TYR A 932 17.92 2.24 -13.00
N VAL A 933 17.27 3.40 -13.09
CA VAL A 933 17.94 4.71 -13.26
C VAL A 933 17.61 5.59 -12.07
N LEU A 934 18.63 6.18 -11.45
CA LEU A 934 18.51 7.10 -10.32
C LEU A 934 19.05 8.47 -10.75
N ILE A 935 18.34 9.54 -10.39
CA ILE A 935 18.85 10.90 -10.56
C ILE A 935 18.94 11.57 -9.20
N TYR A 936 20.14 12.02 -8.86
CA TYR A 936 20.43 12.83 -7.69
C TYR A 936 20.77 14.27 -8.09
N ARG A 937 20.35 15.25 -7.29
CA ARG A 937 20.71 16.67 -7.45
C ARG A 937 21.78 17.04 -6.44
N LYS A 938 22.83 17.75 -6.87
CA LYS A 938 23.89 18.28 -6.02
C LYS A 938 23.30 19.28 -5.02
N GLN A 939 23.83 19.30 -3.79
CA GLN A 939 23.44 20.28 -2.78
C GLN A 939 24.46 21.43 -2.75
N ASP A 940 23.97 22.66 -2.81
CA ASP A 940 24.83 23.86 -2.77
C ASP A 940 25.48 24.01 -1.39
N VAL A 941 26.80 23.90 -1.34
CA VAL A 941 27.61 24.15 -0.14
C VAL A 941 28.14 25.58 -0.19
N THR A 942 27.27 26.58 -0.04
CA THR A 942 27.72 27.95 0.24
C THR A 942 27.77 28.16 1.74
N GLY A 943 29.00 28.11 2.27
CA GLY A 943 29.31 28.50 3.63
C GLY A 943 28.84 29.93 3.91
N GLY A 944 28.35 30.16 5.12
CA GLY A 944 27.82 31.45 5.55
C GLY A 944 28.82 32.57 5.36
N GLN A 945 28.49 33.52 4.48
CA GLN A 945 28.89 34.91 4.56
C GLN A 945 27.87 35.76 3.79
N ASN A 946 27.10 36.55 4.53
CA ASN A 946 26.29 37.71 4.12
C ASN A 946 25.76 37.73 2.68
N SER A 947 24.54 37.24 2.47
CA SER A 947 23.64 37.78 1.44
C SER A 947 22.44 38.44 2.10
N THR A 948 22.60 39.73 2.41
CA THR A 948 21.47 40.66 2.47
C THR A 948 20.58 40.44 1.25
N GLY A 949 19.26 40.38 1.45
CA GLY A 949 18.27 40.21 0.39
C GLY A 949 18.52 41.16 -0.78
N GLY A 950 19.14 40.63 -1.83
CA GLY A 950 19.34 41.31 -3.10
C GLY A 950 18.10 41.13 -3.95
N VAL A 951 17.17 42.08 -3.86
CA VAL A 951 16.16 42.32 -4.88
C VAL A 951 16.92 42.61 -6.19
N THR A 952 16.89 41.68 -7.15
CA THR A 952 17.26 42.02 -8.53
C THR A 952 16.18 42.92 -9.10
N ALA A 953 16.59 43.90 -9.93
CA ALA A 953 15.78 45.03 -10.38
C ALA A 953 14.52 44.70 -11.23
N ASN A 954 14.09 43.43 -11.30
CA ASN A 954 12.89 42.97 -12.02
C ASN A 954 11.86 42.20 -11.16
N GLY A 955 11.97 42.18 -9.83
CA GLY A 955 10.83 41.82 -8.97
C GLY A 955 10.26 40.40 -9.09
N MET A 956 11.03 39.39 -9.50
CA MET A 956 10.60 37.98 -9.48
C MET A 956 11.04 37.27 -8.18
N ARG A 957 10.13 36.52 -7.56
CA ARG A 957 10.43 35.60 -6.43
C ARG A 957 11.28 34.42 -6.93
N LEU A 958 12.30 34.03 -6.16
CA LEU A 958 13.05 32.78 -6.35
C LEU A 958 12.08 31.60 -6.16
N GLY A 959 11.55 31.04 -7.25
CA GLY A 959 10.65 29.87 -7.20
C GLY A 959 9.53 29.80 -8.25
N SER A 960 9.30 30.85 -9.06
CA SER A 960 8.33 30.79 -10.16
C SER A 960 8.95 30.27 -11.46
N GLU A 961 8.23 29.45 -12.23
CA GLU A 961 8.62 29.08 -13.59
C GLU A 961 8.81 30.35 -14.45
N PRO A 962 9.79 30.36 -15.38
CA PRO A 962 10.02 31.53 -16.22
C PRO A 962 8.78 31.82 -17.08
N PRO A 963 8.47 33.11 -17.35
CA PRO A 963 7.34 33.45 -18.21
C PRO A 963 7.54 32.84 -19.60
N LEU A 964 6.53 32.09 -20.06
CA LEU A 964 6.56 31.46 -21.37
C LEU A 964 6.63 32.49 -22.49
N GLN A 965 7.32 32.13 -23.57
CA GLN A 965 7.30 32.89 -24.82
C GLN A 965 5.89 32.87 -25.43
N LYS A 966 5.53 33.95 -26.11
CA LYS A 966 4.19 34.14 -26.71
C LYS A 966 3.77 32.97 -27.61
N GLU A 967 4.67 32.46 -28.44
CA GLU A 967 4.40 31.31 -29.34
C GLU A 967 4.02 30.04 -28.58
N LEU A 968 4.73 29.73 -27.49
CA LEU A 968 4.46 28.55 -26.65
C LEU A 968 3.12 28.71 -25.92
N MET A 969 2.83 29.92 -25.44
CA MET A 969 1.57 30.25 -24.79
C MET A 969 0.39 30.16 -25.77
N ASP A 970 0.55 30.64 -27.00
CA ASP A 970 -0.45 30.54 -28.06
C ASP A 970 -0.71 29.08 -28.43
N ALA A 971 0.33 28.25 -28.50
CA ALA A 971 0.21 26.81 -28.74
C ALA A 971 -0.58 26.08 -27.64
N VAL A 972 -0.27 26.37 -26.36
CA VAL A 972 -1.02 25.85 -25.21
C VAL A 972 -2.48 26.33 -25.21
N THR A 973 -2.69 27.61 -25.50
CA THR A 973 -4.04 28.20 -25.52
C THR A 973 -4.89 27.57 -26.63
N LYS A 974 -4.30 27.37 -27.81
CA LYS A 974 -4.95 26.66 -28.92
C LYS A 974 -5.30 25.22 -28.54
N ASP A 975 -4.37 24.50 -27.91
CA ASP A 975 -4.59 23.13 -27.46
C ASP A 975 -5.69 23.02 -26.41
N ASN A 976 -5.69 23.91 -25.42
CA ASN A 976 -6.72 23.98 -24.39
C ASN A 976 -8.09 24.32 -24.99
N LYS A 977 -8.15 25.20 -25.99
CA LYS A 977 -9.38 25.50 -26.74
C LYS A 977 -9.89 24.26 -27.50
N LEU A 978 -9.00 23.54 -28.19
CA LEU A 978 -9.35 22.30 -28.88
C LEU A 978 -9.86 21.23 -27.91
N PHE A 979 -9.20 21.08 -26.75
CA PHE A 979 -9.64 20.15 -25.71
C PHE A 979 -11.03 20.49 -25.17
N LEU A 980 -11.35 21.78 -24.99
CA LEU A 980 -12.69 22.20 -24.59
C LEU A 980 -13.73 21.90 -25.68
N GLN A 981 -13.40 22.15 -26.95
CA GLN A 981 -14.26 21.80 -28.09
C GLN A 981 -14.49 20.28 -28.19
N GLU A 982 -13.45 19.48 -27.95
CA GLU A 982 -13.53 18.02 -27.93
C GLU A 982 -14.40 17.51 -26.77
N GLN A 983 -14.29 18.11 -25.58
CA GLN A 983 -15.19 17.81 -24.46
C GLN A 983 -16.65 18.15 -24.80
N GLU A 984 -16.88 19.32 -25.40
CA GLU A 984 -18.22 19.76 -25.80
C GLU A 984 -18.83 18.84 -26.87
N LEU A 985 -18.04 18.46 -27.88
CA LEU A 985 -18.46 17.51 -28.92
C LEU A 985 -18.77 16.14 -28.31
N ASN A 986 -17.90 15.62 -27.44
CA ASN A 986 -18.12 14.34 -26.76
C ASN A 986 -19.35 14.37 -25.85
N ALA A 987 -19.62 15.50 -25.19
CA ALA A 987 -20.84 15.69 -24.40
C ALA A 987 -22.09 15.70 -25.28
N ARG A 988 -22.06 16.38 -26.44
CA ARG A 988 -23.15 16.40 -27.43
C ARG A 988 -23.42 15.01 -28.01
N THR A 989 -22.38 14.28 -28.41
CA THR A 989 -22.50 12.90 -28.93
C THR A 989 -23.12 11.96 -27.88
N ARG A 990 -22.71 12.07 -26.61
CA ARG A 990 -23.30 11.31 -25.50
C ARG A 990 -24.77 11.67 -25.23
N ALA A 991 -25.13 12.95 -25.32
CA ALA A 991 -26.52 13.39 -25.18
C ALA A 991 -27.41 12.80 -26.29
N LEU A 992 -26.91 12.73 -27.53
CA LEU A 992 -27.61 12.11 -28.65
C LEU A 992 -27.75 10.58 -28.47
N GLN A 993 -26.71 9.90 -27.97
CA GLN A 993 -26.76 8.46 -27.69
C GLN A 993 -27.71 8.10 -26.53
N ALA A 994 -27.78 8.93 -25.50
CA ALA A 994 -28.72 8.76 -24.38
C ALA A 994 -30.18 8.95 -24.82
N ALA A 995 -30.45 9.86 -25.77
CA ALA A 995 -31.79 10.06 -26.33
C ALA A 995 -32.27 8.86 -27.17
N SER A 996 -31.36 8.14 -27.84
CA SER A 996 -31.71 6.93 -28.61
C SER A 996 -31.93 5.67 -27.77
N ALA A 997 -31.42 5.61 -26.53
CA ALA A 997 -31.53 4.43 -25.66
C ALA A 997 -32.88 4.33 -24.91
N SER A 998 -33.67 5.40 -24.86
CA SER A 998 -34.97 5.42 -24.15
C SER A 998 -36.16 4.87 -24.95
N CYS A 999 -35.93 4.30 -26.14
CA CYS A 999 -36.98 3.75 -27.00
C CYS A 999 -36.81 2.24 -27.20
N SER A 1000 -37.05 1.44 -26.15
CA SER A 1000 -37.14 -0.02 -26.23
C SER A 1000 -38.42 -0.50 -25.54
N PHE A 1001 -39.41 -0.81 -26.38
CA PHE A 1001 -40.73 -1.36 -26.09
C PHE A 1001 -40.72 -2.53 -25.10
N ARG A 1002 -41.65 -2.53 -24.12
CA ARG A 1002 -42.12 -3.74 -23.41
C ARG A 1002 -43.39 -4.26 -24.11
N PRO A 1003 -43.49 -5.55 -24.48
CA PRO A 1003 -44.75 -6.10 -24.96
C PRO A 1003 -45.60 -6.73 -23.84
N ASN A 1004 -46.88 -6.37 -23.86
CA ASN A 1004 -48.09 -7.13 -23.51
C ASN A 1004 -48.34 -7.63 -22.06
N GLY A 1005 -49.38 -7.04 -21.46
CA GLY A 1005 -50.36 -7.72 -20.61
C GLY A 1005 -51.74 -7.14 -20.93
N PRO A 1006 -52.81 -7.95 -21.15
CA PRO A 1006 -54.10 -7.44 -21.57
C PRO A 1006 -54.95 -7.13 -20.33
N ASP A 1007 -55.55 -5.95 -20.27
CA ASP A 1007 -56.82 -5.84 -19.56
C ASP A 1007 -57.67 -4.73 -20.17
N ASP A 1008 -58.92 -5.11 -20.42
CA ASP A 1008 -59.96 -4.36 -21.09
C ASP A 1008 -60.42 -3.17 -20.23
N ASN A 1009 -60.66 -2.02 -20.87
CA ASN A 1009 -61.94 -1.32 -20.85
C ASN A 1009 -61.83 0.02 -21.61
N GLU A 1010 -62.64 0.13 -22.64
CA GLU A 1010 -62.79 1.29 -23.52
C GLU A 1010 -64.04 2.14 -23.09
N PRO A 1011 -64.39 3.27 -23.74
CA PRO A 1011 -64.20 4.65 -23.26
C PRO A 1011 -65.54 5.42 -23.05
N PRO A 1012 -65.59 6.77 -23.03
CA PRO A 1012 -65.83 7.47 -24.30
C PRO A 1012 -65.29 8.90 -24.47
N GLY A 1013 -64.86 9.20 -25.70
CA GLY A 1013 -65.26 10.41 -26.46
C GLY A 1013 -64.45 11.68 -26.21
N SER A 1014 -64.28 12.61 -27.16
CA SER A 1014 -64.86 12.85 -28.47
C SER A 1014 -64.08 14.03 -29.11
N CYS A 1015 -64.24 14.20 -30.42
CA CYS A 1015 -63.93 15.38 -31.25
C CYS A 1015 -62.60 15.33 -32.04
N GLY A 1016 -62.68 14.80 -33.28
CA GLY A 1016 -61.80 15.18 -34.40
C GLY A 1016 -62.21 16.52 -35.02
N PRO A 1017 -62.13 16.71 -36.35
CA PRO A 1017 -61.30 16.01 -37.34
C PRO A 1017 -60.63 16.97 -38.36
N SER A 1018 -59.91 16.35 -39.31
CA SER A 1018 -59.76 16.77 -40.71
C SER A 1018 -58.58 17.67 -41.10
N GLY A 1019 -57.70 17.09 -41.94
CA GLY A 1019 -57.44 17.71 -43.24
C GLY A 1019 -56.01 17.73 -43.74
N GLY A 1020 -55.62 16.67 -44.45
CA GLY A 1020 -55.03 16.84 -45.79
C GLY A 1020 -53.54 16.55 -45.98
N GLY A 1021 -53.26 15.58 -46.85
CA GLY A 1021 -52.10 15.62 -47.75
C GLY A 1021 -51.18 14.40 -47.68
N GLY A 1022 -51.37 13.45 -48.62
CA GLY A 1022 -50.46 12.32 -48.88
C GLY A 1022 -49.03 12.78 -49.23
N GLY A 1023 -48.01 11.93 -49.19
CA GLY A 1023 -47.95 10.54 -49.61
C GLY A 1023 -46.91 10.46 -50.73
N GLY A 1024 -45.93 9.56 -50.62
CA GLY A 1024 -45.01 9.26 -51.71
C GLY A 1024 -43.56 9.12 -51.26
N GLY A 1025 -43.05 7.90 -51.33
CA GLY A 1025 -41.71 7.52 -50.87
C GLY A 1025 -40.58 7.89 -51.84
N GLY A 1026 -39.37 7.46 -51.49
CA GLY A 1026 -38.21 7.61 -52.37
C GLY A 1026 -36.90 7.53 -51.61
N PHE A 1027 -36.33 6.33 -51.57
CA PHE A 1027 -35.01 6.03 -51.05
C PHE A 1027 -33.88 6.83 -51.73
N ASN A 1028 -32.88 7.18 -50.91
CA ASN A 1028 -31.43 7.24 -51.17
C ASN A 1028 -30.90 8.10 -52.34
N THR A 1029 -30.27 9.25 -52.03
CA THR A 1029 -28.80 9.38 -51.88
C THR A 1029 -28.29 10.84 -52.01
N VAL A 1030 -27.23 11.14 -51.25
CA VAL A 1030 -26.21 12.22 -51.38
C VAL A 1030 -26.64 13.69 -51.25
N ASN A 1031 -26.29 14.33 -50.12
CA ASN A 1031 -25.19 15.33 -50.02
C ASN A 1031 -25.23 16.11 -48.69
N ARG A 1032 -24.05 16.21 -48.06
CA ARG A 1032 -23.39 17.47 -47.65
C ARG A 1032 -24.13 18.41 -46.69
N LEU A 1033 -23.56 18.61 -45.50
CA LEU A 1033 -23.23 19.90 -44.85
C LEU A 1033 -22.65 19.58 -43.45
N VAL A 1034 -21.35 19.81 -43.24
CA VAL A 1034 -20.78 21.04 -42.64
C VAL A 1034 -21.41 21.34 -41.28
N PHE A 1035 -20.76 20.91 -40.20
CA PHE A 1035 -19.98 21.74 -39.28
C PHE A 1035 -19.17 20.88 -38.32
#